data_AF-A0A7G9RTA4-F1
#
_entry.id   AF-A0A7G9RTA4-F1
#
_cell.length_a   1.000
_cell.length_b   1.000
_cell.length_c   1.000
_cell.angle_alpha   90.00
_cell.angle_beta   90.00
_cell.angle_gamma   90.00
#
_symmetry.space_group_name_H-M   'P 1'
#
loop_
_entity.id
_entity.type
_entity.pdbx_description
1 polymer ?
#
loop_
_entity_poly.entity_id
_entity_poly.type
_entity_poly.pdbx_seq_one_letter_code
_entity_poly.pdbx_strand_id
1 'polypeptide(L)'
;MPTLRTICASLLLAGACTATFAQSCAPGQWLAEYFPNTALSGAPVLSRCEDGPVNHYWGGAEGSPDPARLPVDGFSARWTGTLPFEAGPAKFITFTDDGVRVFVDGQNVIDNWTLHGVTMDVATLPMTAGQHTVRMEYFEGGGDGLAQFVIEQDRVSTPTDPTDPGDPGPNPNPNPEPPPSNPLPVVGGLGATATPQGVRLGWNPVTSSGKWVNGYYTGWFWEYFPPEAVDMSTMTHFIFGRYAPGQGSLPGGQAGELMEGAGTAHTQAEDRLIAKAHAAGTKAIMMLGGEFDGPGFMAATADAGIRATFIKNILDKAEQKGYDGVDVDWEENLDTAQGRAQALALLRELRAAAQQRPTYQPPNAPFEISWPGFWVNVNFPGEITSWHVQVAEAVDRFNLMTYSMAGDWGGGWQSWHHSPLFGESGSHPTSVASTVQAYLNAGVPRAKLGIGVGLYGMFYNNPITGPRQSGMHGSNSGDGVNSYQRLVNDNAFGQPGATYHWDDVAKQSYISYSQPWWRASDAPVTYLSYEDERSIAEKGRWVREQGLGGTLVWTINYGYLPSDGSNPQMQAVKQSFMNASASGYRVYRDGAAIATVTNAVQYVDTAAPGGSHRYQVAMIDATGKEGPLSAAVSVQAP
;
A
#
# COMPACT_ATOMS: atom_id res chain seq x y z
N MET A 1 -10.88 26.19 60.30
CA MET A 1 -10.02 27.01 61.19
C MET A 1 -8.71 27.27 60.46
N PRO A 2 -8.05 28.43 60.66
CA PRO A 2 -7.96 29.48 59.63
C PRO A 2 -6.49 29.73 59.17
N THR A 3 -6.17 30.55 58.14
CA THR A 3 -6.35 32.02 57.99
C THR A 3 -6.11 32.43 56.50
N LEU A 4 -6.67 33.48 55.86
CA LEU A 4 -7.11 34.87 56.11
C LEU A 4 -6.11 35.99 55.69
N ARG A 5 -6.33 36.63 54.51
CA ARG A 5 -6.65 38.09 54.24
C ARG A 5 -6.18 38.55 52.84
N THR A 6 -7.00 39.13 51.92
CA THR A 6 -7.70 40.47 51.84
C THR A 6 -6.69 41.64 51.76
N ILE A 7 -6.80 42.74 50.96
CA ILE A 7 -7.96 43.55 50.47
C ILE A 7 -7.63 44.31 49.13
N CYS A 8 -8.58 44.44 48.15
CA CYS A 8 -8.93 45.67 47.37
C CYS A 8 -9.84 45.35 46.14
N ALA A 9 -10.75 46.19 45.62
CA ALA A 9 -11.74 47.15 46.13
C ALA A 9 -12.30 47.95 44.93
N SER A 10 -13.57 47.68 44.57
CA SER A 10 -14.56 48.59 43.97
C SER A 10 -14.22 49.57 42.81
N LEU A 11 -14.86 49.38 41.66
CA LEU A 11 -15.54 50.47 40.93
C LEU A 11 -16.74 49.91 40.12
N LEU A 12 -17.91 50.57 40.17
CA LEU A 12 -19.05 50.21 39.32
C LEU A 12 -18.90 50.84 37.94
N LEU A 13 -19.04 50.05 36.87
CA LEU A 13 -19.71 50.50 35.65
C LEU A 13 -20.54 49.33 35.09
N ALA A 14 -21.72 49.65 34.55
CA ALA A 14 -22.68 48.64 34.11
C ALA A 14 -22.26 48.00 32.79
N GLY A 15 -21.86 46.74 32.85
CA GLY A 15 -21.80 45.81 31.74
C GLY A 15 -22.15 44.44 32.27
N ALA A 16 -23.29 43.89 31.88
CA ALA A 16 -23.63 42.51 32.20
C ALA A 16 -22.70 41.62 31.37
N CYS A 17 -21.53 41.29 31.93
CA CYS A 17 -20.66 40.26 31.38
C CYS A 17 -21.36 38.92 31.59
N THR A 18 -22.25 38.57 30.65
CA THR A 18 -22.72 37.20 30.50
C THR A 18 -21.50 36.37 30.19
N ALA A 19 -20.97 35.69 31.21
CA ALA A 19 -20.05 34.60 31.02
C ALA A 19 -20.80 33.51 30.23
N THR A 20 -20.67 33.57 28.91
CA THR A 20 -21.02 32.47 28.04
C THR A 20 -20.18 31.28 28.48
N PHE A 21 -20.81 30.32 29.15
CA PHE A 21 -20.18 29.03 29.39
C PHE A 21 -19.75 28.50 28.03
N ALA A 22 -18.44 28.29 27.86
CA ALA A 22 -17.91 27.67 26.66
C ALA A 22 -18.61 26.31 26.48
N GLN A 23 -19.18 26.08 25.30
CA GLN A 23 -19.94 24.87 25.02
C GLN A 23 -19.00 23.67 25.04
N SER A 24 -19.01 22.91 26.12
CA SER A 24 -18.21 21.69 26.25
C SER A 24 -18.89 20.54 25.50
N CYS A 25 -18.24 20.05 24.46
CA CYS A 25 -18.67 18.86 23.73
C CYS A 25 -18.36 17.57 24.52
N ALA A 26 -18.91 16.43 24.08
CA ALA A 26 -18.66 15.16 24.74
C ALA A 26 -17.19 14.71 24.56
N PRO A 27 -16.64 13.83 25.42
CA PRO A 27 -15.33 13.24 25.20
C PRO A 27 -15.24 12.57 23.82
N GLY A 28 -14.20 12.91 23.04
CA GLY A 28 -14.04 12.47 21.64
C GLY A 28 -14.64 13.41 20.59
N GLN A 29 -15.32 14.48 20.99
CA GLN A 29 -15.87 15.49 20.09
C GLN A 29 -15.06 16.80 20.11
N TRP A 30 -15.13 17.52 18.99
CA TRP A 30 -14.60 18.87 18.81
C TRP A 30 -15.72 19.89 18.87
N LEU A 31 -15.49 21.02 19.56
CA LEU A 31 -16.28 22.23 19.35
C LEU A 31 -15.83 22.86 18.04
N ALA A 32 -16.65 22.75 17.00
CA ALA A 32 -16.45 23.38 15.71
C ALA A 32 -17.14 24.76 15.67
N GLU A 33 -16.41 25.79 15.26
CA GLU A 33 -16.87 27.17 15.10
C GLU A 33 -16.50 27.67 13.70
N TYR A 34 -17.48 28.17 12.94
CA TYR A 34 -17.29 28.60 11.55
C TYR A 34 -17.60 30.08 11.35
N PHE A 35 -16.80 30.74 10.50
CA PHE A 35 -16.77 32.18 10.32
C PHE A 35 -16.84 32.55 8.82
N PRO A 36 -17.63 33.55 8.42
CA PRO A 36 -17.82 33.94 7.02
C PRO A 36 -16.70 34.91 6.55
N ASN A 37 -15.45 34.59 6.89
CA ASN A 37 -14.24 35.30 6.51
C ASN A 37 -13.03 34.40 6.79
N THR A 38 -11.91 34.59 6.11
CA THR A 38 -10.67 33.80 6.30
C THR A 38 -9.86 34.17 7.55
N ALA A 39 -10.28 35.18 8.32
CA ALA A 39 -9.50 35.74 9.43
C ALA A 39 -9.93 35.25 10.83
N LEU A 40 -10.83 34.26 10.92
CA LEU A 40 -11.46 33.80 12.17
C LEU A 40 -12.02 34.96 13.03
N SER A 41 -12.52 36.00 12.37
CA SER A 41 -12.87 37.28 13.00
C SER A 41 -14.38 37.44 13.20
N GLY A 42 -14.76 38.11 14.29
CA GLY A 42 -16.16 38.29 14.70
C GLY A 42 -16.68 37.13 15.57
N ALA A 43 -18.00 36.99 15.62
CA ALA A 43 -18.66 35.83 16.21
C ALA A 43 -18.87 34.75 15.13
N PRO A 44 -18.76 33.46 15.46
CA PRO A 44 -19.06 32.39 14.50
C PRO A 44 -20.55 32.41 14.10
N VAL A 45 -20.83 32.12 12.83
CA VAL A 45 -22.20 32.02 12.28
C VAL A 45 -22.80 30.62 12.44
N LEU A 46 -21.94 29.64 12.74
CA LEU A 46 -22.30 28.28 13.09
C LEU A 46 -21.32 27.79 14.16
N SER A 47 -21.86 27.29 15.27
CA SER A 47 -21.10 26.53 16.28
C SER A 47 -21.84 25.23 16.55
N ARG A 48 -21.12 24.10 16.55
CA ARG A 48 -21.67 22.76 16.85
C ARG A 48 -20.60 21.85 17.41
N CYS A 49 -21.02 20.75 18.04
CA CYS A 49 -20.11 19.66 18.35
C CYS A 49 -20.02 18.73 17.15
N GLU A 50 -18.81 18.31 16.78
CA GLU A 50 -18.53 17.37 15.70
C GLU A 50 -17.72 16.20 16.26
N ASP A 51 -18.00 14.98 15.79
CA ASP A 51 -17.22 13.80 16.19
C ASP A 51 -15.83 13.86 15.55
N GLY A 52 -14.79 13.42 16.28
CA GLY A 52 -13.42 13.36 15.76
C GLY A 52 -13.16 12.11 14.88
N PRO A 53 -12.14 12.13 14.01
CA PRO A 53 -11.19 13.22 13.76
C PRO A 53 -11.81 14.38 12.95
N VAL A 54 -11.13 15.53 12.90
CA VAL A 54 -11.50 16.57 11.93
C VAL A 54 -11.14 16.04 10.54
N ASN A 55 -12.15 15.82 9.69
CA ASN A 55 -11.99 15.30 8.34
C ASN A 55 -13.10 15.85 7.46
N HIS A 56 -12.85 16.98 6.81
CA HIS A 56 -13.81 17.67 5.97
C HIS A 56 -13.25 17.91 4.57
N TYR A 57 -14.10 17.74 3.56
CA TYR A 57 -13.86 18.15 2.17
C TYR A 57 -15.13 18.85 1.67
N TRP A 58 -14.97 20.00 1.03
CA TRP A 58 -16.04 20.90 0.60
C TRP A 58 -15.87 21.24 -0.87
N GLY A 59 -16.10 20.25 -1.74
CA GLY A 59 -16.11 20.43 -3.19
C GLY A 59 -17.51 20.37 -3.81
N GLY A 60 -17.61 20.71 -5.10
CA GLY A 60 -18.80 20.48 -5.92
C GLY A 60 -20.02 21.33 -5.54
N ALA A 61 -21.16 20.67 -5.28
CA ALA A 61 -22.45 21.36 -5.06
C ALA A 61 -22.65 21.89 -3.63
N GLU A 62 -21.80 21.46 -2.69
CA GLU A 62 -21.87 21.84 -1.28
C GLU A 62 -20.96 23.04 -1.05
N GLY A 63 -19.67 22.94 -1.38
CA GLY A 63 -18.73 24.08 -1.42
C GLY A 63 -18.36 24.71 -0.07
N SER A 64 -19.19 24.61 0.96
CA SER A 64 -18.85 25.03 2.33
C SER A 64 -19.69 24.32 3.41
N PRO A 65 -19.33 24.41 4.71
CA PRO A 65 -19.96 23.65 5.80
C PRO A 65 -21.47 23.92 6.03
N ASP A 66 -21.96 25.07 5.55
CA ASP A 66 -23.38 25.45 5.52
C ASP A 66 -23.58 26.61 4.52
N PRO A 67 -23.93 26.30 3.25
CA PRO A 67 -24.03 27.32 2.18
C PRO A 67 -25.17 28.33 2.36
N ALA A 68 -26.03 28.17 3.36
CA ALA A 68 -27.05 29.16 3.71
C ALA A 68 -26.52 30.21 4.70
N ARG A 69 -25.36 29.98 5.33
CA ARG A 69 -24.76 30.85 6.37
C ARG A 69 -23.31 31.24 6.11
N LEU A 70 -22.59 30.45 5.33
CA LEU A 70 -21.20 30.68 4.91
C LEU A 70 -21.17 30.96 3.40
N PRO A 71 -20.19 31.73 2.90
CA PRO A 71 -19.91 31.75 1.47
C PRO A 71 -19.42 30.37 1.01
N VAL A 72 -19.33 30.14 -0.31
CA VAL A 72 -18.64 28.97 -0.87
C VAL A 72 -17.15 29.13 -0.57
N ASP A 73 -16.52 30.13 -1.17
CA ASP A 73 -15.12 30.48 -0.92
C ASP A 73 -14.95 31.50 0.22
N GLY A 74 -13.79 31.51 0.89
CA GLY A 74 -13.37 32.59 1.77
C GLY A 74 -13.89 32.51 3.21
N PHE A 75 -14.14 31.30 3.72
CA PHE A 75 -14.56 31.06 5.11
C PHE A 75 -13.40 30.59 6.00
N SER A 76 -13.65 30.46 7.30
CA SER A 76 -12.69 29.81 8.22
C SER A 76 -13.40 28.99 9.30
N ALA A 77 -12.66 28.05 9.87
CA ALA A 77 -13.13 27.10 10.88
C ALA A 77 -12.13 26.99 12.04
N ARG A 78 -12.66 26.75 13.24
CA ARG A 78 -11.89 26.46 14.44
C ARG A 78 -12.50 25.25 15.15
N TRP A 79 -11.72 24.19 15.31
CA TRP A 79 -12.07 23.02 16.10
C TRP A 79 -11.26 23.02 17.39
N THR A 80 -11.93 22.97 18.53
CA THR A 80 -11.27 22.88 19.85
C THR A 80 -11.76 21.65 20.61
N GLY A 81 -10.84 20.80 21.08
CA GLY A 81 -11.12 19.59 21.82
C GLY A 81 -10.19 19.43 23.02
N THR A 82 -10.58 18.57 23.97
CA THR A 82 -9.70 18.18 25.09
C THR A 82 -9.51 16.67 25.04
N LEU A 83 -8.27 16.25 24.78
CA LEU A 83 -7.92 14.87 24.44
C LEU A 83 -6.97 14.27 25.48
N PRO A 84 -7.08 12.96 25.78
CA PRO A 84 -6.11 12.25 26.59
C PRO A 84 -4.82 12.00 25.79
N PHE A 85 -3.68 12.20 26.45
CA PHE A 85 -2.36 11.78 25.98
C PHE A 85 -1.65 10.97 27.05
N GLU A 86 -0.78 10.06 26.61
CA GLU A 86 0.25 9.43 27.44
C GLU A 86 1.50 10.31 27.50
N ALA A 87 2.43 9.99 28.40
CA ALA A 87 3.73 10.67 28.45
C ALA A 87 4.65 10.14 27.33
N GLY A 88 5.00 10.99 26.36
CA GLY A 88 5.81 10.60 25.20
C GLY A 88 5.61 11.54 24.00
N PRO A 89 6.35 11.34 22.90
CA PRO A 89 6.14 12.13 21.69
C PRO A 89 4.74 11.85 21.11
N ALA A 90 4.02 12.90 20.72
CA ALA A 90 2.86 12.81 19.86
C ALA A 90 3.10 13.64 18.59
N LYS A 91 2.67 13.13 17.43
CA LYS A 91 2.64 13.89 16.18
C LYS A 91 1.26 14.47 15.95
N PHE A 92 1.24 15.69 15.47
CA PHE A 92 0.08 16.43 15.01
C PHE A 92 0.27 16.60 13.50
N ILE A 93 -0.69 16.11 12.71
CA ILE A 93 -0.59 16.02 11.26
C ILE A 93 -1.84 16.62 10.65
N THR A 94 -1.72 17.64 9.80
CA THR A 94 -2.85 18.21 9.07
C THR A 94 -2.69 18.01 7.57
N PHE A 95 -3.80 17.77 6.86
CA PHE A 95 -3.86 17.86 5.41
C PHE A 95 -4.90 18.91 5.05
N THR A 96 -4.47 20.06 4.50
CA THR A 96 -5.40 21.15 4.18
C THR A 96 -5.15 21.77 2.82
N ASP A 97 -6.23 22.14 2.14
CA ASP A 97 -6.22 23.07 1.00
C ASP A 97 -6.57 24.45 1.58
N ASP A 98 -5.64 25.40 1.43
CA ASP A 98 -5.48 26.65 2.19
C ASP A 98 -5.21 26.50 3.71
N GLY A 99 -5.03 27.66 4.36
CA GLY A 99 -4.16 27.81 5.53
C GLY A 99 -4.63 27.15 6.83
N VAL A 100 -3.66 26.68 7.60
CA VAL A 100 -3.88 25.90 8.83
C VAL A 100 -2.97 26.32 9.98
N ARG A 101 -3.50 26.25 11.20
CA ARG A 101 -2.75 26.39 12.46
C ARG A 101 -3.20 25.32 13.45
N VAL A 102 -2.26 24.74 14.21
CA VAL A 102 -2.57 23.79 15.29
C VAL A 102 -1.94 24.28 16.59
N PHE A 103 -2.72 24.26 17.66
CA PHE A 103 -2.30 24.63 19.01
C PHE A 103 -2.49 23.47 19.98
N VAL A 104 -1.54 23.29 20.89
CA VAL A 104 -1.59 22.33 21.99
C VAL A 104 -1.36 23.11 23.29
N ASP A 105 -2.33 23.07 24.20
CA ASP A 105 -2.42 23.92 25.41
C ASP A 105 -2.20 25.43 25.15
N GLY A 106 -2.56 25.88 23.95
CA GLY A 106 -2.36 27.26 23.49
C GLY A 106 -0.96 27.56 22.94
N GLN A 107 0.00 26.65 23.02
CA GLN A 107 1.25 26.75 22.24
C GLN A 107 0.95 26.43 20.78
N ASN A 108 1.34 27.32 19.86
CA ASN A 108 1.26 27.05 18.42
C ASN A 108 2.32 25.99 18.04
N VAL A 109 1.89 24.92 17.38
CA VAL A 109 2.76 23.79 16.95
C VAL A 109 2.83 23.63 15.44
N ILE A 110 1.78 24.01 14.70
CA ILE A 110 1.78 24.15 13.23
C ILE A 110 1.33 25.56 12.91
N ASP A 111 2.05 26.29 12.06
CA ASP A 111 1.70 27.64 11.63
C ASP A 111 1.94 27.85 10.14
N ASN A 112 0.99 27.37 9.34
CA ASN A 112 0.97 27.53 7.88
C ASN A 112 -0.28 28.34 7.47
N TRP A 113 -0.40 29.56 8.00
CA TRP A 113 -1.53 30.46 7.74
C TRP A 113 -1.37 31.23 6.41
N THR A 114 -1.14 30.52 5.31
CA THR A 114 -1.01 31.08 3.96
C THR A 114 -1.97 30.41 2.97
N LEU A 115 -2.12 30.97 1.77
CA LEU A 115 -2.84 30.31 0.68
C LEU A 115 -1.94 29.23 0.08
N HIS A 116 -2.43 28.01 -0.05
CA HIS A 116 -1.67 26.87 -0.60
C HIS A 116 -2.60 25.77 -1.08
N GLY A 117 -2.22 25.07 -2.17
CA GLY A 117 -2.87 23.82 -2.54
C GLY A 117 -2.68 22.73 -1.47
N VAL A 118 -3.50 21.67 -1.48
CA VAL A 118 -3.42 20.51 -0.54
C VAL A 118 -1.99 20.24 -0.03
N THR A 119 -1.75 20.59 1.23
CA THR A 119 -0.45 20.53 1.90
C THR A 119 -0.55 19.69 3.18
N MET A 120 0.49 18.91 3.45
CA MET A 120 0.64 18.14 4.68
C MET A 120 1.61 18.87 5.61
N ASP A 121 1.12 19.34 6.76
CA ASP A 121 1.95 19.93 7.83
C ASP A 121 2.06 18.95 9.01
N VAL A 122 3.26 18.85 9.60
CA VAL A 122 3.55 17.89 10.69
C VAL A 122 4.34 18.55 11.81
N ALA A 123 3.89 18.40 13.04
CA ALA A 123 4.62 18.80 14.24
C ALA A 123 4.67 17.67 15.27
N THR A 124 5.84 17.43 15.86
CA THR A 124 6.01 16.46 16.96
C THR A 124 6.26 17.20 18.26
N LEU A 125 5.43 16.97 19.28
CA LEU A 125 5.57 17.57 20.61
C LEU A 125 5.75 16.47 21.67
N PRO A 126 6.69 16.60 22.63
CA PRO A 126 6.72 15.75 23.80
C PRO A 126 5.53 16.09 24.71
N MET A 127 4.58 15.16 24.82
CA MET A 127 3.40 15.28 25.66
C MET A 127 3.67 14.77 27.07
N THR A 128 2.99 15.36 28.06
CA THR A 128 2.83 14.76 29.38
C THR A 128 1.63 13.82 29.39
N ALA A 129 1.59 12.86 30.32
CA ALA A 129 0.38 12.08 30.53
C ALA A 129 -0.72 12.95 31.13
N GLY A 130 -1.91 12.98 30.52
CA GLY A 130 -3.05 13.75 31.00
C GLY A 130 -3.99 14.27 29.90
N GLN A 131 -4.90 15.15 30.29
CA GLN A 131 -5.80 15.85 29.37
C GLN A 131 -5.11 17.11 28.82
N HIS A 132 -4.98 17.20 27.50
CA HIS A 132 -4.44 18.37 26.81
C HIS A 132 -5.51 19.02 25.93
N THR A 133 -5.49 20.34 25.84
CA THR A 133 -6.39 21.08 24.95
C THR A 133 -5.75 21.21 23.58
N VAL A 134 -6.36 20.61 22.56
CA VAL A 134 -5.89 20.71 21.18
C VAL A 134 -6.87 21.60 20.40
N ARG A 135 -6.35 22.47 19.55
CA ARG A 135 -7.13 23.32 18.65
C ARG A 135 -6.54 23.32 17.26
N MET A 136 -7.36 23.01 16.26
CA MET A 136 -7.07 23.29 14.85
C MET A 136 -7.82 24.56 14.44
N GLU A 137 -7.14 25.45 13.72
CA GLU A 137 -7.69 26.60 13.03
C GLU A 137 -7.40 26.44 11.54
N TYR A 138 -8.37 26.77 10.69
CA TYR A 138 -8.32 26.56 9.24
C TYR A 138 -8.97 27.74 8.52
N PHE A 139 -8.50 28.09 7.32
CA PHE A 139 -9.28 28.91 6.39
C PHE A 139 -9.28 28.31 4.98
N GLU A 140 -10.39 28.52 4.28
CA GLU A 140 -10.55 28.26 2.86
C GLU A 140 -10.49 29.63 2.15
N GLY A 141 -9.67 29.78 1.13
CA GLY A 141 -9.43 31.04 0.41
C GLY A 141 -9.99 31.10 -1.01
N GLY A 142 -10.07 29.96 -1.70
CA GLY A 142 -10.89 29.77 -2.89
C GLY A 142 -10.57 28.49 -3.68
N GLY A 143 -11.59 27.69 -3.98
CA GLY A 143 -11.46 26.38 -4.62
C GLY A 143 -12.39 25.34 -4.03
N ASP A 144 -11.90 24.09 -3.98
CA ASP A 144 -12.49 23.05 -3.12
C ASP A 144 -11.79 23.12 -1.75
N GLY A 145 -12.54 23.23 -0.65
CA GLY A 145 -11.93 23.23 0.69
C GLY A 145 -11.56 21.83 1.17
N LEU A 146 -10.39 21.67 1.81
CA LEU A 146 -10.00 20.43 2.52
C LEU A 146 -9.44 20.78 3.89
N ALA A 147 -9.94 20.12 4.94
CA ALA A 147 -9.43 20.26 6.30
C ALA A 147 -9.45 18.91 7.04
N GLN A 148 -8.27 18.28 7.15
CA GLN A 148 -8.08 17.04 7.91
C GLN A 148 -7.04 17.21 9.03
N PHE A 149 -7.24 16.51 10.15
CA PHE A 149 -6.33 16.54 11.30
C PHE A 149 -6.24 15.18 12.00
N VAL A 150 -5.02 14.65 12.05
CA VAL A 150 -4.65 13.38 12.65
C VAL A 150 -3.68 13.63 13.82
N ILE A 151 -3.79 12.81 14.86
CA ILE A 151 -2.89 12.83 16.01
C ILE A 151 -2.38 11.41 16.24
N GLU A 152 -1.07 11.20 16.09
CA GLU A 152 -0.39 9.93 16.36
C GLU A 152 0.31 9.99 17.71
N GLN A 153 0.20 8.93 18.53
CA GLN A 153 1.01 8.78 19.73
C GLN A 153 1.37 7.31 19.95
N ASP A 154 2.66 7.03 20.06
CA ASP A 154 3.17 5.68 20.33
C ASP A 154 2.71 5.24 21.73
N ARG A 155 1.85 4.21 21.79
CA ARG A 155 1.46 3.60 23.06
C ARG A 155 2.61 2.75 23.57
N VAL A 156 3.27 3.21 24.64
CA VAL A 156 4.21 2.39 25.40
C VAL A 156 3.44 1.22 26.02
N SER A 157 3.57 0.03 25.41
CA SER A 157 3.04 -1.20 25.97
C SER A 157 3.75 -1.50 27.29
N THR A 158 3.01 -1.50 28.39
CA THR A 158 3.54 -1.89 29.69
C THR A 158 3.87 -3.39 29.68
N PRO A 159 5.08 -3.81 30.08
CA PRO A 159 5.44 -5.23 30.05
C PRO A 159 4.62 -6.04 31.06
N THR A 160 3.88 -7.05 30.58
CA THR A 160 3.13 -7.97 31.43
C THR A 160 3.99 -9.15 31.88
N ASP A 161 4.27 -9.18 33.20
CA ASP A 161 4.49 -10.34 34.09
C ASP A 161 5.41 -11.51 33.64
N PRO A 162 6.59 -11.71 34.26
CA PRO A 162 7.54 -12.77 33.90
C PRO A 162 7.30 -14.09 34.66
N THR A 163 6.36 -14.94 34.20
CA THR A 163 6.20 -16.32 34.72
C THR A 163 5.92 -17.41 33.66
N ASP A 164 6.91 -17.72 32.81
CA ASP A 164 7.06 -19.07 32.23
C ASP A 164 8.55 -19.41 32.00
N PRO A 165 9.13 -20.48 32.59
CA PRO A 165 10.57 -20.72 32.56
C PRO A 165 11.02 -21.70 31.46
N GLY A 166 11.87 -21.27 30.52
CA GLY A 166 12.29 -22.17 29.44
C GLY A 166 13.38 -21.70 28.46
N ASP A 167 14.34 -20.85 28.88
CA ASP A 167 15.50 -20.49 28.03
C ASP A 167 16.76 -21.33 28.37
N PRO A 168 17.21 -22.23 27.48
CA PRO A 168 18.59 -22.68 27.43
C PRO A 168 19.40 -21.74 26.53
N GLY A 169 20.23 -20.89 27.16
CA GLY A 169 20.91 -19.76 26.52
C GLY A 169 21.91 -20.04 25.38
N PRO A 170 22.72 -19.04 25.02
CA PRO A 170 23.16 -18.82 23.63
C PRO A 170 24.13 -19.88 23.12
N ASN A 171 23.83 -20.42 21.92
CA ASN A 171 24.74 -21.27 21.17
C ASN A 171 25.64 -20.41 20.24
N PRO A 172 26.97 -20.39 20.42
CA PRO A 172 27.88 -19.68 19.54
C PRO A 172 28.44 -20.61 18.45
N ASN A 173 28.10 -20.39 17.18
CA ASN A 173 28.94 -20.91 16.09
C ASN A 173 28.87 -20.04 14.81
N PRO A 174 30.01 -19.51 14.32
CA PRO A 174 30.04 -18.70 13.10
C PRO A 174 30.45 -19.52 11.85
N ASN A 175 29.51 -19.82 10.97
CA ASN A 175 29.68 -19.73 9.51
C ASN A 175 28.37 -20.12 8.77
N PRO A 176 28.09 -19.53 7.59
CA PRO A 176 26.94 -19.89 6.78
C PRO A 176 27.16 -21.22 6.04
N GLU A 177 26.22 -22.14 6.18
CA GLU A 177 26.07 -23.26 5.25
C GLU A 177 25.47 -22.71 3.92
N PRO A 178 25.97 -23.10 2.73
CA PRO A 178 25.38 -22.65 1.48
C PRO A 178 23.96 -23.21 1.35
N PRO A 179 22.98 -22.41 0.87
CA PRO A 179 21.60 -22.89 0.74
C PRO A 179 21.54 -24.09 -0.22
N PRO A 180 20.66 -25.08 0.03
CA PRO A 180 20.51 -26.22 -0.84
C PRO A 180 20.13 -25.77 -2.26
N SER A 181 20.70 -26.44 -3.27
CA SER A 181 20.48 -26.12 -4.68
C SER A 181 19.03 -26.40 -5.08
N ASN A 182 18.16 -25.41 -4.92
CA ASN A 182 16.77 -25.47 -5.32
C ASN A 182 16.69 -25.43 -6.86
N PRO A 183 16.15 -26.46 -7.55
CA PRO A 183 16.10 -26.49 -9.00
C PRO A 183 15.09 -25.48 -9.56
N LEU A 184 15.27 -25.11 -10.84
CA LEU A 184 14.35 -24.24 -11.60
C LEU A 184 12.92 -24.85 -11.68
N PRO A 185 11.89 -24.14 -12.17
CA PRO A 185 10.56 -24.74 -12.34
C PRO A 185 10.53 -25.89 -13.37
N VAL A 186 9.64 -26.85 -13.12
CA VAL A 186 9.34 -28.00 -14.00
C VAL A 186 8.52 -27.55 -15.22
N VAL A 187 8.85 -28.05 -16.42
CA VAL A 187 8.07 -27.79 -17.64
C VAL A 187 6.75 -28.57 -17.61
N GLY A 188 5.63 -27.87 -17.85
CA GLY A 188 4.28 -28.43 -17.80
C GLY A 188 3.70 -28.77 -19.18
N GLY A 189 2.59 -29.53 -19.19
CA GLY A 189 1.77 -29.73 -20.39
C GLY A 189 2.49 -30.42 -21.57
N LEU A 190 3.55 -31.19 -21.33
CA LEU A 190 4.18 -32.00 -22.38
C LEU A 190 3.16 -32.99 -22.94
N GLY A 191 3.03 -33.01 -24.26
CA GLY A 191 2.28 -33.98 -25.05
C GLY A 191 3.14 -34.51 -26.19
N ALA A 192 2.93 -35.77 -26.56
CA ALA A 192 3.66 -36.45 -27.63
C ALA A 192 2.67 -37.14 -28.57
N THR A 193 2.93 -37.13 -29.87
CA THR A 193 2.08 -37.78 -30.87
C THR A 193 2.94 -38.36 -31.99
N ALA A 194 2.69 -39.63 -32.31
CA ALA A 194 3.32 -40.30 -33.44
C ALA A 194 2.84 -39.72 -34.78
N THR A 195 3.75 -39.49 -35.71
CA THR A 195 3.49 -38.96 -37.05
C THR A 195 4.31 -39.74 -38.08
N PRO A 196 3.96 -39.70 -39.39
CA PRO A 196 4.78 -40.29 -40.44
C PRO A 196 6.22 -39.73 -40.53
N GLN A 197 6.49 -38.60 -39.87
CA GLN A 197 7.79 -37.92 -39.81
C GLN A 197 8.52 -38.14 -38.48
N GLY A 198 8.07 -39.08 -37.63
CA GLY A 198 8.62 -39.34 -36.30
C GLY A 198 7.69 -38.88 -35.17
N VAL A 199 8.23 -38.53 -34.01
CA VAL A 199 7.43 -38.11 -32.85
C VAL A 199 7.34 -36.60 -32.78
N ARG A 200 6.13 -36.03 -32.91
CA ARG A 200 5.88 -34.62 -32.62
C ARG A 200 5.65 -34.43 -31.12
N LEU A 201 6.45 -33.57 -30.52
CA LEU A 201 6.30 -33.08 -29.16
C LEU A 201 5.76 -31.64 -29.20
N GLY A 202 4.82 -31.36 -28.31
CA GLY A 202 4.43 -30.01 -27.94
C GLY A 202 4.42 -29.92 -26.42
N TRP A 203 4.86 -28.81 -25.86
CA TRP A 203 4.73 -28.54 -24.43
C TRP A 203 4.10 -27.18 -24.25
N ASN A 204 3.47 -26.97 -23.11
CA ASN A 204 3.33 -25.60 -22.65
C ASN A 204 4.75 -25.12 -22.35
N PRO A 205 5.11 -23.84 -22.63
CA PRO A 205 6.31 -23.25 -22.06
C PRO A 205 6.28 -23.40 -20.52
N VAL A 206 7.27 -22.87 -19.80
CA VAL A 206 6.99 -22.53 -18.41
C VAL A 206 5.80 -21.57 -18.44
N THR A 207 4.60 -22.07 -18.11
CA THR A 207 3.43 -21.25 -17.86
C THR A 207 3.90 -20.25 -16.83
N SER A 208 3.76 -18.95 -17.15
CA SER A 208 4.11 -17.81 -16.29
C SER A 208 3.97 -18.24 -14.83
N SER A 209 5.08 -18.28 -14.08
CA SER A 209 5.22 -19.09 -12.86
C SER A 209 4.31 -18.58 -11.74
N GLY A 210 3.01 -18.88 -11.83
CA GLY A 210 1.93 -18.09 -11.22
C GLY A 210 1.88 -16.60 -11.60
N LYS A 211 2.82 -16.09 -12.41
CA LYS A 211 3.31 -14.71 -12.27
C LYS A 211 2.29 -13.65 -12.60
N TRP A 212 1.65 -13.15 -11.53
CA TRP A 212 0.72 -12.03 -11.62
C TRP A 212 1.43 -10.69 -11.45
N VAL A 213 0.79 -9.68 -12.04
CA VAL A 213 1.01 -8.27 -11.77
C VAL A 213 -0.36 -7.71 -11.40
N ASN A 214 -0.50 -7.28 -10.15
CA ASN A 214 -1.66 -6.54 -9.65
C ASN A 214 -1.36 -5.04 -9.78
N GLY A 215 -1.92 -4.37 -10.78
CA GLY A 215 -1.78 -2.92 -10.95
C GLY A 215 -2.92 -2.19 -10.25
N TYR A 216 -2.64 -1.44 -9.19
CA TYR A 216 -3.64 -0.65 -8.47
C TYR A 216 -3.86 0.68 -9.17
N TYR A 217 -5.07 0.89 -9.68
CA TYR A 217 -5.55 2.14 -10.25
C TYR A 217 -6.41 2.86 -9.22
N THR A 218 -5.88 3.93 -8.65
CA THR A 218 -6.59 4.72 -7.64
C THR A 218 -7.48 5.74 -8.33
N GLY A 219 -8.79 5.51 -8.26
CA GLY A 219 -9.77 6.26 -9.03
C GLY A 219 -9.90 7.72 -8.63
N TRP A 220 -9.51 8.11 -7.41
CA TRP A 220 -9.41 9.54 -7.05
C TRP A 220 -8.32 10.29 -7.83
N PHE A 221 -7.40 9.60 -8.50
CA PHE A 221 -6.42 10.18 -9.45
C PHE A 221 -6.78 9.91 -10.92
N TRP A 222 -8.05 9.64 -11.25
CA TRP A 222 -8.44 9.24 -12.62
C TRP A 222 -8.22 10.33 -13.69
N GLU A 223 -8.27 11.60 -13.31
CA GLU A 223 -8.02 12.72 -14.22
C GLU A 223 -6.53 12.88 -14.57
N TYR A 224 -5.64 12.50 -13.64
CA TYR A 224 -4.18 12.53 -13.83
C TYR A 224 -3.67 11.32 -14.61
N PHE A 225 -4.39 10.19 -14.62
CA PHE A 225 -4.12 9.04 -15.50
C PHE A 225 -5.40 8.62 -16.25
N PRO A 226 -5.71 9.24 -17.39
CA PRO A 226 -6.96 9.02 -18.10
C PRO A 226 -7.09 7.55 -18.54
N PRO A 227 -8.23 6.89 -18.29
CA PRO A 227 -8.50 5.50 -18.66
C PRO A 227 -8.14 5.08 -20.09
N GLU A 228 -8.20 5.99 -21.06
CA GLU A 228 -7.75 5.81 -22.44
C GLU A 228 -6.27 5.39 -22.51
N ALA A 229 -5.42 5.96 -21.67
CA ALA A 229 -3.97 5.74 -21.63
C ALA A 229 -3.54 4.48 -20.84
N VAL A 230 -4.44 3.85 -20.07
CA VAL A 230 -4.10 2.67 -19.25
C VAL A 230 -3.73 1.47 -20.14
N ASP A 231 -2.44 1.11 -20.20
CA ASP A 231 -1.95 -0.09 -20.93
C ASP A 231 -2.19 -1.36 -20.11
N MET A 232 -3.36 -1.99 -20.32
CA MET A 232 -3.72 -3.27 -19.68
C MET A 232 -2.73 -4.40 -19.98
N SER A 233 -1.95 -4.34 -21.07
CA SER A 233 -0.96 -5.37 -21.40
C SER A 233 0.28 -5.35 -20.50
N THR A 234 0.35 -4.43 -19.55
CA THR A 234 1.38 -4.38 -18.49
C THR A 234 1.04 -5.24 -17.28
N MET A 235 -0.21 -5.72 -17.13
CA MET A 235 -0.68 -6.38 -15.91
C MET A 235 -1.60 -7.60 -16.17
N THR A 236 -1.66 -8.53 -15.21
CA THR A 236 -2.63 -9.65 -15.25
C THR A 236 -3.94 -9.33 -14.54
N HIS A 237 -3.86 -8.54 -13.44
CA HIS A 237 -5.01 -8.07 -12.67
C HIS A 237 -4.95 -6.55 -12.60
N PHE A 238 -6.00 -5.91 -13.11
CA PHE A 238 -6.29 -4.50 -12.95
C PHE A 238 -7.13 -4.35 -11.68
N ILE A 239 -6.62 -3.66 -10.66
CA ILE A 239 -7.32 -3.44 -9.39
C ILE A 239 -7.89 -2.01 -9.41
N PHE A 240 -9.21 -1.86 -9.30
CA PHE A 240 -9.85 -0.54 -9.31
C PHE A 240 -10.11 -0.05 -7.88
N GLY A 241 -9.45 1.06 -7.52
CA GLY A 241 -9.54 1.77 -6.25
C GLY A 241 -10.62 2.86 -6.25
N ARG A 242 -11.56 2.90 -5.30
CA ARG A 242 -11.85 1.87 -4.29
C ARG A 242 -13.31 1.91 -3.86
N TYR A 243 -13.77 0.79 -3.32
CA TYR A 243 -14.93 0.74 -2.43
C TYR A 243 -14.46 0.66 -0.98
N ALA A 244 -15.26 1.12 -0.03
CA ALA A 244 -14.95 1.07 1.41
C ALA A 244 -16.11 0.45 2.21
N PRO A 245 -15.87 -0.14 3.39
CA PRO A 245 -16.95 -0.46 4.33
C PRO A 245 -17.64 0.80 4.88
N GLY A 246 -18.96 0.74 5.07
CA GLY A 246 -19.68 1.77 5.84
C GLY A 246 -19.18 1.85 7.29
N GLN A 247 -19.19 3.06 7.88
CA GLN A 247 -18.53 3.37 9.16
C GLN A 247 -16.98 3.24 9.14
N GLY A 248 -16.38 3.18 7.96
CA GLY A 248 -14.94 3.34 7.76
C GLY A 248 -14.51 4.80 7.67
N SER A 249 -13.52 5.07 6.82
CA SER A 249 -12.94 6.40 6.59
C SER A 249 -13.81 7.35 5.77
N LEU A 250 -14.77 6.83 4.99
CA LEU A 250 -15.71 7.64 4.20
C LEU A 250 -16.89 8.11 5.07
N PRO A 251 -17.37 9.36 4.89
CA PRO A 251 -18.48 9.88 5.68
C PRO A 251 -19.78 9.12 5.43
N GLY A 252 -20.41 8.66 6.50
CA GLY A 252 -21.70 7.97 6.47
C GLY A 252 -21.62 6.46 6.26
N GLY A 253 -22.72 5.90 5.76
CA GLY A 253 -22.93 4.46 5.68
C GLY A 253 -23.21 3.79 7.04
N GLN A 254 -23.72 2.57 6.98
CA GLN A 254 -23.98 1.71 8.14
C GLN A 254 -23.09 0.46 8.10
N ALA A 255 -22.96 -0.20 9.26
CA ALA A 255 -22.22 -1.46 9.36
C ALA A 255 -22.75 -2.49 8.34
N GLY A 256 -21.86 -2.98 7.48
CA GLY A 256 -22.17 -3.93 6.41
C GLY A 256 -22.65 -3.32 5.08
N GLU A 257 -22.74 -2.00 4.98
CA GLU A 257 -22.88 -1.30 3.69
C GLU A 257 -21.54 -1.19 2.96
N LEU A 258 -21.60 -0.96 1.65
CA LEU A 258 -20.46 -0.82 0.75
C LEU A 258 -20.52 0.57 0.11
N MET A 259 -19.52 1.40 0.38
CA MET A 259 -19.45 2.81 0.02
C MET A 259 -18.55 3.04 -1.20
N GLU A 260 -18.91 4.02 -2.03
CA GLU A 260 -18.17 4.40 -3.24
C GLU A 260 -17.09 5.44 -2.89
N GLY A 261 -15.80 5.06 -2.99
CA GLY A 261 -14.64 5.84 -2.54
C GLY A 261 -13.78 6.41 -3.67
N ALA A 262 -14.08 6.11 -4.93
CA ALA A 262 -13.34 6.61 -6.10
C ALA A 262 -13.87 7.96 -6.63
N GLY A 263 -14.81 8.61 -5.92
CA GLY A 263 -15.47 9.84 -6.37
C GLY A 263 -16.16 9.66 -7.73
N THR A 264 -15.99 10.64 -8.63
CA THR A 264 -16.60 10.62 -9.96
C THR A 264 -16.09 9.50 -10.87
N ALA A 265 -14.97 8.84 -10.53
CA ALA A 265 -14.45 7.72 -11.31
C ALA A 265 -15.42 6.54 -11.39
N HIS A 266 -16.28 6.31 -10.39
CA HIS A 266 -17.30 5.25 -10.41
C HIS A 266 -18.32 5.39 -11.57
N THR A 267 -18.54 6.61 -12.06
CA THR A 267 -19.46 6.90 -13.17
C THR A 267 -18.74 7.24 -14.47
N GLN A 268 -17.52 7.78 -14.41
CA GLN A 268 -16.78 8.25 -15.59
C GLN A 268 -15.67 7.29 -16.07
N ALA A 269 -15.13 6.44 -15.19
CA ALA A 269 -13.92 5.66 -15.45
C ALA A 269 -14.06 4.15 -15.22
N GLU A 270 -14.81 3.73 -14.19
CA GLU A 270 -14.87 2.35 -13.72
C GLU A 270 -15.35 1.36 -14.81
N ASP A 271 -16.59 1.49 -15.29
CA ASP A 271 -17.18 0.53 -16.23
C ASP A 271 -16.37 0.43 -17.53
N ARG A 272 -15.79 1.54 -18.00
CA ARG A 272 -14.94 1.57 -19.20
C ARG A 272 -13.57 0.91 -18.96
N LEU A 273 -13.03 1.00 -17.75
CA LEU A 273 -11.79 0.32 -17.36
C LEU A 273 -11.98 -1.19 -17.20
N ILE A 274 -13.07 -1.63 -16.57
CA ILE A 274 -13.42 -3.06 -16.45
C ILE A 274 -13.57 -3.67 -17.85
N ALA A 275 -14.36 -3.03 -18.73
CA ALA A 275 -14.52 -3.49 -20.11
C ALA A 275 -13.20 -3.52 -20.89
N LYS A 276 -12.30 -2.54 -20.66
CA LYS A 276 -10.96 -2.49 -21.28
C LYS A 276 -10.04 -3.62 -20.76
N ALA A 277 -10.11 -3.95 -19.48
CA ALA A 277 -9.36 -5.05 -18.88
C ALA A 277 -9.80 -6.38 -19.51
N HIS A 278 -11.11 -6.67 -19.52
CA HIS A 278 -11.66 -7.89 -20.13
C HIS A 278 -11.33 -8.01 -21.62
N ALA A 279 -11.42 -6.92 -22.38
CA ALA A 279 -11.05 -6.89 -23.80
C ALA A 279 -9.55 -7.20 -24.05
N ALA A 280 -8.68 -6.94 -23.06
CA ALA A 280 -7.26 -7.29 -23.08
C ALA A 280 -6.95 -8.69 -22.52
N GLY A 281 -7.94 -9.40 -21.95
CA GLY A 281 -7.73 -10.64 -21.21
C GLY A 281 -7.18 -10.42 -19.78
N THR A 282 -7.13 -9.18 -19.32
CA THR A 282 -6.76 -8.78 -17.96
C THR A 282 -7.97 -8.93 -17.04
N LYS A 283 -7.76 -9.46 -15.83
CA LYS A 283 -8.79 -9.60 -14.81
C LYS A 283 -9.10 -8.26 -14.16
N ALA A 284 -10.37 -7.93 -13.95
CA ALA A 284 -10.78 -6.76 -13.21
C ALA A 284 -11.09 -7.13 -11.75
N ILE A 285 -10.43 -6.50 -10.79
CA ILE A 285 -10.57 -6.77 -9.36
C ILE A 285 -11.03 -5.50 -8.63
N MET A 286 -12.02 -5.63 -7.77
CA MET A 286 -12.52 -4.53 -6.94
C MET A 286 -11.59 -4.32 -5.75
N MET A 287 -11.00 -3.14 -5.56
CA MET A 287 -10.33 -2.81 -4.28
C MET A 287 -11.40 -2.53 -3.22
N LEU A 288 -11.31 -3.21 -2.09
CA LEU A 288 -12.15 -3.01 -0.92
C LEU A 288 -11.28 -2.62 0.26
N GLY A 289 -11.45 -1.39 0.75
CA GLY A 289 -10.69 -0.85 1.88
C GLY A 289 -9.41 -0.11 1.47
N GLY A 290 -8.36 -0.28 2.27
CA GLY A 290 -7.14 0.54 2.34
C GLY A 290 -7.13 1.37 3.63
N GLU A 291 -6.06 2.15 3.81
CA GLU A 291 -5.81 3.02 4.97
C GLU A 291 -7.08 3.71 5.52
N PHE A 292 -7.18 3.70 6.85
CA PHE A 292 -8.25 4.23 7.71
C PHE A 292 -9.60 3.46 7.69
N ASP A 293 -9.76 2.36 6.95
CA ASP A 293 -11.03 1.60 6.92
C ASP A 293 -11.17 0.49 7.97
N GLY A 294 -10.14 0.19 8.76
CA GLY A 294 -10.20 -0.81 9.84
C GLY A 294 -11.44 -0.71 10.75
N PRO A 295 -11.86 0.48 11.24
CA PRO A 295 -13.10 0.63 12.01
C PRO A 295 -14.36 0.17 11.26
N GLY A 296 -14.45 0.47 9.96
CA GLY A 296 -15.56 0.05 9.10
C GLY A 296 -15.57 -1.46 8.86
N PHE A 297 -14.40 -2.07 8.67
CA PHE A 297 -14.30 -3.53 8.60
C PHE A 297 -14.68 -4.21 9.92
N MET A 298 -14.21 -3.70 11.07
CA MET A 298 -14.58 -4.18 12.40
C MET A 298 -16.11 -4.10 12.61
N ALA A 299 -16.74 -3.01 12.17
CA ALA A 299 -18.20 -2.83 12.22
C ALA A 299 -18.93 -3.80 11.26
N ALA A 300 -18.51 -3.87 10.00
CA ALA A 300 -19.07 -4.74 8.98
C ALA A 300 -18.89 -6.26 9.25
N THR A 301 -18.03 -6.62 10.19
CA THR A 301 -17.76 -8.01 10.59
C THR A 301 -18.13 -8.32 12.05
N ALA A 302 -18.72 -7.35 12.76
CA ALA A 302 -19.06 -7.41 14.20
C ALA A 302 -19.82 -8.68 14.60
N ASP A 303 -20.82 -9.08 13.82
CA ASP A 303 -21.53 -10.35 13.95
C ASP A 303 -21.79 -11.01 12.59
N ALA A 304 -22.28 -12.25 12.61
CA ALA A 304 -22.47 -13.05 11.40
C ALA A 304 -23.58 -12.54 10.45
N GLY A 305 -24.61 -11.88 10.97
CA GLY A 305 -25.69 -11.29 10.16
C GLY A 305 -25.25 -10.04 9.42
N ILE A 306 -24.52 -9.14 10.09
CA ILE A 306 -23.91 -7.96 9.44
C ILE A 306 -22.88 -8.43 8.42
N ARG A 307 -22.00 -9.37 8.77
CA ARG A 307 -20.98 -9.90 7.86
C ARG A 307 -21.57 -10.58 6.62
N ALA A 308 -22.65 -11.35 6.78
CA ALA A 308 -23.37 -11.93 5.64
C ALA A 308 -23.99 -10.85 4.73
N THR A 309 -24.47 -9.74 5.31
CA THR A 309 -24.97 -8.58 4.55
C THR A 309 -23.84 -7.90 3.77
N PHE A 310 -22.68 -7.70 4.40
CA PHE A 310 -21.49 -7.13 3.77
C PHE A 310 -20.99 -8.00 2.61
N ILE A 311 -20.85 -9.31 2.83
CA ILE A 311 -20.47 -10.30 1.81
C ILE A 311 -21.46 -10.29 0.64
N LYS A 312 -22.76 -10.21 0.92
CA LYS A 312 -23.78 -10.09 -0.13
C LYS A 312 -23.56 -8.82 -0.94
N ASN A 313 -23.34 -7.67 -0.31
CA ASN A 313 -23.16 -6.38 -0.97
C ASN A 313 -21.89 -6.33 -1.82
N ILE A 314 -20.78 -6.91 -1.34
CA ILE A 314 -19.54 -7.11 -2.11
C ILE A 314 -19.81 -7.92 -3.38
N LEU A 315 -20.48 -9.08 -3.25
CA LEU A 315 -20.74 -9.96 -4.38
C LEU A 315 -21.77 -9.40 -5.36
N ASP A 316 -22.81 -8.73 -4.87
CA ASP A 316 -23.80 -8.05 -5.72
C ASP A 316 -23.16 -6.91 -6.51
N LYS A 317 -22.27 -6.12 -5.89
CA LYS A 317 -21.52 -5.07 -6.60
C LYS A 317 -20.56 -5.67 -7.64
N ALA A 318 -19.86 -6.76 -7.29
CA ALA A 318 -18.99 -7.46 -8.21
C ALA A 318 -19.75 -7.99 -9.43
N GLU A 319 -20.90 -8.64 -9.24
CA GLU A 319 -21.76 -9.10 -10.35
C GLU A 319 -22.38 -7.93 -11.14
N GLN A 320 -22.75 -6.83 -10.48
CA GLN A 320 -23.29 -5.62 -11.13
C GLN A 320 -22.27 -4.99 -12.10
N LYS A 321 -21.01 -4.88 -11.66
CA LYS A 321 -19.94 -4.17 -12.39
C LYS A 321 -19.13 -5.10 -13.31
N GLY A 322 -19.20 -6.41 -13.11
CA GLY A 322 -18.42 -7.41 -13.86
C GLY A 322 -17.01 -7.63 -13.30
N TYR A 323 -16.80 -7.48 -11.99
CA TYR A 323 -15.51 -7.81 -11.38
C TYR A 323 -15.28 -9.32 -11.32
N ASP A 324 -14.06 -9.76 -11.64
CA ASP A 324 -13.60 -11.14 -11.53
C ASP A 324 -13.23 -11.55 -10.09
N GLY A 325 -13.11 -10.58 -9.18
CA GLY A 325 -12.61 -10.78 -7.84
C GLY A 325 -12.63 -9.51 -6.99
N VAL A 326 -12.15 -9.63 -5.75
CA VAL A 326 -11.93 -8.52 -4.82
C VAL A 326 -10.54 -8.59 -4.22
N ASP A 327 -9.95 -7.44 -3.95
CA ASP A 327 -8.78 -7.29 -3.10
C ASP A 327 -9.27 -6.73 -1.76
N VAL A 328 -9.09 -7.50 -0.69
CA VAL A 328 -9.54 -7.11 0.67
C VAL A 328 -8.36 -6.47 1.37
N ASP A 329 -8.33 -5.16 1.30
CA ASP A 329 -7.29 -4.30 1.84
C ASP A 329 -7.73 -3.80 3.23
N TRP A 330 -7.42 -4.57 4.26
CA TRP A 330 -7.76 -4.24 5.65
C TRP A 330 -6.46 -4.05 6.43
N GLU A 331 -6.18 -2.80 6.79
CA GLU A 331 -4.88 -2.41 7.33
C GLU A 331 -4.84 -2.31 8.87
N GLU A 332 -5.88 -1.77 9.53
CA GLU A 332 -5.86 -1.52 10.99
C GLU A 332 -6.65 -2.53 11.84
N ASN A 333 -6.46 -2.47 13.17
CA ASN A 333 -7.14 -3.31 14.18
C ASN A 333 -6.85 -4.84 14.11
N LEU A 334 -5.90 -5.24 13.26
CA LEU A 334 -5.41 -6.62 13.11
C LEU A 334 -4.28 -6.99 14.10
N ASP A 335 -3.97 -6.12 15.05
CA ASP A 335 -3.12 -6.41 16.21
C ASP A 335 -3.83 -7.35 17.21
N THR A 336 -5.16 -7.24 17.31
CA THR A 336 -5.98 -8.03 18.24
C THR A 336 -6.37 -9.42 17.72
N ALA A 337 -6.59 -10.37 18.63
CA ALA A 337 -7.15 -11.68 18.30
C ALA A 337 -8.58 -11.59 17.72
N GLN A 338 -9.35 -10.56 18.11
CA GLN A 338 -10.71 -10.33 17.61
C GLN A 338 -10.70 -9.91 16.14
N GLY A 339 -9.92 -8.87 15.78
CA GLY A 339 -9.82 -8.39 14.39
C GLY A 339 -9.31 -9.48 13.45
N ARG A 340 -8.28 -10.23 13.86
CA ARG A 340 -7.78 -11.40 13.11
C ARG A 340 -8.85 -12.47 12.89
N ALA A 341 -9.66 -12.77 13.90
CA ALA A 341 -10.74 -13.75 13.79
C ALA A 341 -11.86 -13.26 12.86
N GLN A 342 -12.20 -11.96 12.92
CA GLN A 342 -13.18 -11.32 12.06
C GLN A 342 -12.75 -11.26 10.59
N ALA A 343 -11.50 -10.87 10.31
CA ALA A 343 -10.91 -10.90 8.97
C ALA A 343 -10.90 -12.31 8.38
N LEU A 344 -10.47 -13.33 9.15
CA LEU A 344 -10.50 -14.72 8.71
C LEU A 344 -11.92 -15.25 8.49
N ALA A 345 -12.91 -14.81 9.28
CA ALA A 345 -14.31 -15.15 9.04
C ALA A 345 -14.83 -14.54 7.74
N LEU A 346 -14.53 -13.25 7.50
CA LEU A 346 -14.87 -12.54 6.26
C LEU A 346 -14.31 -13.26 5.03
N LEU A 347 -13.01 -13.55 5.00
CA LEU A 347 -12.38 -14.21 3.84
C LEU A 347 -12.95 -15.60 3.55
N ARG A 348 -13.18 -16.41 4.60
CA ARG A 348 -13.71 -17.78 4.46
C ARG A 348 -15.18 -17.79 4.02
N GLU A 349 -16.01 -16.94 4.61
CA GLU A 349 -17.44 -16.86 4.27
C GLU A 349 -17.65 -16.19 2.91
N LEU A 350 -16.86 -15.18 2.55
CA LEU A 350 -16.86 -14.56 1.22
C LEU A 350 -16.50 -15.58 0.15
N ARG A 351 -15.45 -16.37 0.35
CA ARG A 351 -15.07 -17.46 -0.56
C ARG A 351 -16.22 -18.46 -0.76
N ALA A 352 -16.83 -18.91 0.34
CA ALA A 352 -17.92 -19.87 0.31
C ALA A 352 -19.17 -19.31 -0.39
N ALA A 353 -19.52 -18.05 -0.13
CA ALA A 353 -20.65 -17.37 -0.77
C ALA A 353 -20.41 -17.12 -2.26
N ALA A 354 -19.20 -16.71 -2.65
CA ALA A 354 -18.83 -16.50 -4.05
C ALA A 354 -18.94 -17.79 -4.88
N GLN A 355 -18.56 -18.94 -4.31
CA GLN A 355 -18.72 -20.25 -4.94
C GLN A 355 -20.19 -20.65 -5.19
N GLN A 356 -21.18 -19.99 -4.56
CA GLN A 356 -22.61 -20.21 -4.81
C GLN A 356 -23.19 -19.27 -5.88
N ARG A 357 -22.46 -18.25 -6.33
CA ARG A 357 -22.90 -17.33 -7.39
C ARG A 357 -22.73 -17.99 -8.76
N PRO A 358 -23.79 -18.11 -9.59
CA PRO A 358 -23.67 -18.72 -10.93
C PRO A 358 -22.65 -18.02 -11.83
N THR A 359 -22.44 -16.71 -11.64
CA THR A 359 -21.44 -15.89 -12.34
C THR A 359 -20.01 -16.45 -12.18
N TYR A 360 -19.71 -17.06 -11.02
CA TYR A 360 -18.38 -17.56 -10.66
C TYR A 360 -18.30 -19.09 -10.59
N GLN A 361 -19.24 -19.78 -11.24
CA GLN A 361 -19.26 -21.24 -11.39
C GLN A 361 -18.89 -21.67 -12.82
N PRO A 362 -18.38 -22.90 -13.03
CA PRO A 362 -18.09 -23.42 -14.36
C PRO A 362 -19.30 -23.32 -15.31
N PRO A 363 -19.12 -22.85 -16.56
CA PRO A 363 -17.85 -22.71 -17.28
C PRO A 363 -17.07 -21.42 -17.02
N ASN A 364 -17.56 -20.51 -16.18
CA ASN A 364 -16.87 -19.26 -15.85
C ASN A 364 -15.70 -19.50 -14.87
N ALA A 365 -14.84 -18.49 -14.74
CA ALA A 365 -13.77 -18.50 -13.76
C ALA A 365 -14.32 -18.34 -12.33
N PRO A 366 -13.66 -18.93 -11.31
CA PRO A 366 -14.01 -18.69 -9.91
C PRO A 366 -13.68 -17.25 -9.51
N PHE A 367 -14.40 -16.74 -8.52
CA PHE A 367 -14.17 -15.42 -7.92
C PHE A 367 -12.83 -15.42 -7.18
N GLU A 368 -11.96 -14.49 -7.54
CA GLU A 368 -10.64 -14.36 -6.93
C GLU A 368 -10.68 -13.44 -5.70
N ILE A 369 -9.89 -13.77 -4.69
CA ILE A 369 -9.67 -12.93 -3.52
C ILE A 369 -8.17 -12.71 -3.37
N SER A 370 -7.73 -11.45 -3.27
CA SER A 370 -6.37 -11.13 -2.86
C SER A 370 -6.34 -10.28 -1.59
N TRP A 371 -5.17 -10.24 -0.96
CA TRP A 371 -4.93 -9.52 0.29
C TRP A 371 -3.54 -8.86 0.22
N PRO A 372 -3.42 -7.56 0.50
CA PRO A 372 -2.14 -6.89 0.71
C PRO A 372 -1.64 -7.10 2.15
N GLY A 373 -0.47 -7.70 2.31
CA GLY A 373 0.19 -7.91 3.60
C GLY A 373 1.24 -6.85 3.88
N PHE A 374 1.56 -6.62 5.14
CA PHE A 374 2.62 -5.68 5.50
C PHE A 374 4.03 -6.19 5.20
N TRP A 375 4.98 -5.27 5.12
CA TRP A 375 6.38 -5.62 5.35
C TRP A 375 6.66 -5.73 6.86
N VAL A 376 7.77 -6.38 7.22
CA VAL A 376 8.14 -6.57 8.64
C VAL A 376 9.57 -6.16 8.94
N ASN A 377 9.80 -5.53 10.09
CA ASN A 377 11.15 -5.15 10.50
C ASN A 377 11.81 -6.33 11.23
N VAL A 378 12.65 -7.09 10.52
CA VAL A 378 13.29 -8.30 11.07
C VAL A 378 14.20 -8.07 12.30
N ASN A 379 14.45 -6.82 12.69
CA ASN A 379 15.07 -6.46 13.96
C ASN A 379 14.14 -6.61 15.18
N PHE A 380 12.82 -6.71 14.96
CA PHE A 380 11.82 -7.01 15.98
C PHE A 380 11.25 -8.41 15.74
N PRO A 381 11.56 -9.41 16.58
CA PRO A 381 11.10 -10.78 16.37
C PRO A 381 9.61 -10.93 16.69
N GLY A 382 8.95 -11.86 16.00
CA GLY A 382 7.58 -12.28 16.31
C GLY A 382 6.46 -11.55 15.56
N GLU A 383 6.76 -10.61 14.66
CA GLU A 383 5.75 -9.93 13.83
C GLU A 383 4.91 -10.94 13.02
N ILE A 384 5.55 -11.92 12.35
CA ILE A 384 4.83 -12.96 11.60
C ILE A 384 4.45 -14.15 12.49
N THR A 385 3.14 -14.27 12.74
CA THR A 385 2.50 -15.41 13.43
C THR A 385 1.53 -16.17 12.53
N SER A 386 0.99 -17.28 13.01
CA SER A 386 0.19 -18.26 12.24
C SER A 386 -1.08 -17.71 11.57
N TRP A 387 -1.62 -16.57 12.01
CA TRP A 387 -2.80 -15.99 11.36
C TRP A 387 -2.51 -15.51 9.93
N HIS A 388 -1.29 -15.03 9.64
CA HIS A 388 -0.87 -14.67 8.29
C HIS A 388 -0.89 -15.87 7.34
N VAL A 389 -0.52 -17.06 7.83
CA VAL A 389 -0.59 -18.31 7.06
C VAL A 389 -2.05 -18.65 6.76
N GLN A 390 -2.95 -18.49 7.73
CA GLN A 390 -4.38 -18.72 7.52
C GLN A 390 -5.03 -17.72 6.55
N VAL A 391 -4.57 -16.47 6.52
CA VAL A 391 -4.95 -15.48 5.48
C VAL A 391 -4.46 -15.96 4.12
N ALA A 392 -3.17 -16.30 4.01
CA ALA A 392 -2.58 -16.82 2.78
C ALA A 392 -3.28 -18.07 2.26
N GLU A 393 -3.76 -18.95 3.13
CA GLU A 393 -4.56 -20.12 2.75
C GLU A 393 -5.92 -19.74 2.15
N ALA A 394 -6.60 -18.72 2.70
CA ALA A 394 -7.92 -18.28 2.29
C ALA A 394 -7.96 -17.48 0.97
N VAL A 395 -6.87 -16.78 0.62
CA VAL A 395 -6.76 -15.91 -0.57
C VAL A 395 -6.02 -16.60 -1.73
N ASP A 396 -6.20 -16.14 -2.96
CA ASP A 396 -5.46 -16.64 -4.13
C ASP A 396 -4.06 -16.01 -4.24
N ARG A 397 -3.94 -14.73 -3.84
CA ARG A 397 -2.69 -13.96 -3.84
C ARG A 397 -2.53 -13.20 -2.53
N PHE A 398 -1.34 -13.25 -1.96
CA PHE A 398 -0.94 -12.51 -0.76
C PHE A 398 0.24 -11.60 -1.14
N ASN A 399 -0.04 -10.32 -1.34
CA ASN A 399 0.93 -9.37 -1.89
C ASN A 399 1.54 -8.54 -0.76
N LEU A 400 2.83 -8.65 -0.50
CA LEU A 400 3.46 -7.85 0.55
C LEU A 400 3.71 -6.42 0.05
N MET A 401 3.22 -5.41 0.77
CA MET A 401 3.36 -3.98 0.52
C MET A 401 4.78 -3.49 0.81
N THR A 402 5.78 -4.10 0.17
CA THR A 402 7.21 -3.86 0.44
C THR A 402 7.71 -2.56 -0.18
N TYR A 403 7.19 -1.44 0.31
CA TYR A 403 7.56 -0.06 -0.01
C TYR A 403 7.41 0.82 1.23
N SER A 404 8.00 2.02 1.20
CA SER A 404 8.11 2.90 2.39
C SER A 404 8.71 2.17 3.62
N MET A 405 9.72 1.34 3.38
CA MET A 405 10.29 0.39 4.35
C MET A 405 11.28 1.02 5.35
N ALA A 406 11.22 2.34 5.52
CA ALA A 406 12.20 3.14 6.24
C ALA A 406 11.61 4.48 6.69
N GLY A 407 12.27 5.12 7.66
CA GLY A 407 11.91 6.43 8.17
C GLY A 407 12.90 6.92 9.22
N ASP A 408 12.72 8.15 9.71
CA ASP A 408 13.48 8.71 10.82
C ASP A 408 12.82 8.37 12.17
N TRP A 409 13.08 7.17 12.67
CA TRP A 409 12.57 6.68 13.96
C TRP A 409 13.50 7.00 15.15
N GLY A 410 14.47 7.89 14.98
CA GLY A 410 15.47 8.20 16.01
C GLY A 410 16.33 7.00 16.41
N GLY A 411 16.57 6.80 17.71
CA GLY A 411 17.11 5.55 18.29
C GLY A 411 18.55 5.14 17.90
N GLY A 412 19.23 5.87 17.02
CA GLY A 412 20.53 5.48 16.45
C GLY A 412 20.43 4.70 15.13
N TRP A 413 19.23 4.60 14.54
CA TRP A 413 19.04 4.09 13.18
C TRP A 413 19.83 4.93 12.15
N GLN A 414 20.16 4.29 11.04
CA GLN A 414 20.79 4.91 9.88
C GLN A 414 19.77 5.09 8.76
N SER A 415 19.98 6.12 7.92
CA SER A 415 19.20 6.37 6.71
C SER A 415 19.11 5.13 5.82
N TRP A 416 17.95 4.92 5.22
CA TRP A 416 17.73 3.71 4.43
C TRP A 416 16.97 3.99 3.12
N HIS A 417 16.61 2.94 2.41
CA HIS A 417 15.99 3.03 1.09
C HIS A 417 14.47 2.95 1.18
N HIS A 418 13.79 3.47 0.16
CA HIS A 418 12.33 3.41 0.03
C HIS A 418 11.83 1.95 -0.02
N SER A 419 12.44 1.12 -0.87
CA SER A 419 12.10 -0.31 -1.03
C SER A 419 13.37 -1.12 -1.41
N PRO A 420 14.30 -1.34 -0.47
CA PRO A 420 15.55 -2.05 -0.74
C PRO A 420 15.28 -3.54 -0.96
N LEU A 421 15.85 -4.13 -2.02
CA LEU A 421 15.70 -5.56 -2.30
C LEU A 421 16.46 -6.43 -1.28
N PHE A 422 17.64 -5.98 -0.86
CA PHE A 422 18.50 -6.65 0.12
C PHE A 422 19.22 -5.65 1.04
N GLY A 423 20.04 -6.17 1.94
CA GLY A 423 21.12 -5.42 2.58
C GLY A 423 20.69 -4.72 3.85
N GLU A 424 19.64 -5.25 4.51
CA GLU A 424 19.20 -4.98 5.87
C GLU A 424 20.30 -5.26 6.92
N SER A 425 20.19 -4.67 8.11
CA SER A 425 21.10 -4.96 9.24
C SER A 425 20.48 -4.57 10.59
N GLY A 426 21.27 -4.67 11.67
CA GLY A 426 20.88 -4.16 12.98
C GLY A 426 20.81 -2.63 13.10
N SER A 427 21.35 -1.86 12.12
CA SER A 427 21.41 -0.40 12.16
C SER A 427 20.55 0.31 11.11
N HIS A 428 19.94 -0.42 10.18
CA HIS A 428 18.96 0.09 9.22
C HIS A 428 17.94 -1.03 8.90
N PRO A 429 16.65 -0.70 8.68
CA PRO A 429 15.57 -1.68 8.66
C PRO A 429 15.67 -2.77 7.58
N THR A 430 14.65 -3.61 7.58
CA THR A 430 14.41 -4.73 6.66
C THR A 430 14.60 -4.41 5.17
N SER A 431 14.64 -5.47 4.37
CA SER A 431 14.56 -5.47 2.92
C SER A 431 13.34 -6.27 2.44
N VAL A 432 13.03 -6.16 1.15
CA VAL A 432 12.07 -7.03 0.47
C VAL A 432 12.42 -8.51 0.71
N ALA A 433 13.71 -8.86 0.61
CA ALA A 433 14.17 -10.24 0.78
C ALA A 433 13.99 -10.76 2.22
N SER A 434 14.38 -9.99 3.25
CA SER A 434 14.23 -10.41 4.64
C SER A 434 12.75 -10.49 5.05
N THR A 435 11.93 -9.55 4.58
CA THR A 435 10.47 -9.57 4.75
C THR A 435 9.86 -10.84 4.17
N VAL A 436 10.12 -11.13 2.89
CA VAL A 436 9.62 -12.35 2.23
C VAL A 436 10.12 -13.61 2.94
N GLN A 437 11.37 -13.63 3.38
CA GLN A 437 11.92 -14.78 4.11
C GLN A 437 11.24 -15.00 5.46
N ALA A 438 10.79 -13.96 6.17
CA ALA A 438 10.02 -14.10 7.39
C ALA A 438 8.66 -14.79 7.15
N TYR A 439 7.93 -14.38 6.10
CA TYR A 439 6.67 -15.05 5.70
C TYR A 439 6.88 -16.50 5.25
N LEU A 440 7.95 -16.77 4.49
CA LEU A 440 8.31 -18.13 4.09
C LEU A 440 8.67 -19.02 5.28
N ASN A 441 9.43 -18.50 6.26
CA ASN A 441 9.79 -19.22 7.48
C ASN A 441 8.56 -19.55 8.34
N ALA A 442 7.55 -18.68 8.35
CA ALA A 442 6.28 -18.94 9.02
C ALA A 442 5.41 -19.99 8.30
N GLY A 443 5.77 -20.39 7.08
CA GLY A 443 5.06 -21.43 6.31
C GLY A 443 4.12 -20.90 5.23
N VAL A 444 4.14 -19.60 4.90
CA VAL A 444 3.32 -19.09 3.80
C VAL A 444 3.76 -19.71 2.46
N PRO A 445 2.82 -20.23 1.64
CA PRO A 445 3.17 -20.82 0.35
C PRO A 445 3.87 -19.81 -0.59
N ARG A 446 5.12 -20.13 -0.97
CA ARG A 446 5.97 -19.33 -1.87
C ARG A 446 5.26 -18.87 -3.16
N ALA A 447 4.44 -19.75 -3.75
CA ALA A 447 3.67 -19.46 -4.96
C ALA A 447 2.47 -18.51 -4.74
N LYS A 448 2.06 -18.24 -3.49
CA LYS A 448 1.03 -17.26 -3.13
C LYS A 448 1.61 -15.90 -2.71
N LEU A 449 2.92 -15.78 -2.49
CA LEU A 449 3.55 -14.50 -2.10
C LEU A 449 3.90 -13.65 -3.31
N GLY A 450 3.44 -12.39 -3.31
CA GLY A 450 3.93 -11.32 -4.18
C GLY A 450 4.70 -10.26 -3.40
N ILE A 451 5.44 -9.40 -4.09
CA ILE A 451 6.11 -8.22 -3.51
C ILE A 451 5.54 -6.91 -4.05
N GLY A 452 5.71 -5.83 -3.31
CA GLY A 452 5.29 -4.48 -3.66
C GLY A 452 6.36 -3.76 -4.47
N VAL A 453 5.93 -3.06 -5.51
CA VAL A 453 6.69 -2.06 -6.26
C VAL A 453 5.94 -0.74 -6.15
N GLY A 454 6.48 0.20 -5.37
CA GLY A 454 5.92 1.54 -5.23
C GLY A 454 6.36 2.43 -6.40
N LEU A 455 5.43 2.98 -7.18
CA LEU A 455 5.74 3.93 -8.27
C LEU A 455 5.99 5.35 -7.73
N TYR A 456 6.72 5.43 -6.63
CA TYR A 456 6.99 6.63 -5.87
C TYR A 456 8.34 6.50 -5.14
N GLY A 457 8.68 7.49 -4.32
CA GLY A 457 9.91 7.49 -3.52
C GLY A 457 9.72 7.89 -2.07
N MET A 458 10.85 8.03 -1.39
CA MET A 458 10.97 8.57 -0.04
C MET A 458 12.24 9.42 0.00
N PHE A 459 12.19 10.55 0.71
CA PHE A 459 13.35 11.40 0.90
C PHE A 459 13.72 11.62 2.36
N TYR A 460 14.96 12.04 2.58
CA TYR A 460 15.47 12.59 3.83
C TYR A 460 16.01 14.00 3.63
N ASN A 461 15.94 14.81 4.69
CA ASN A 461 16.48 16.16 4.70
C ASN A 461 17.95 16.19 5.14
N ASN A 462 18.56 17.37 4.99
CA ASN A 462 19.94 17.63 5.42
C ASN A 462 20.15 17.25 6.91
N PRO A 463 21.20 16.51 7.28
CA PRO A 463 22.44 16.28 6.52
C PRO A 463 22.50 14.98 5.70
N ILE A 464 21.41 14.22 5.58
CA ILE A 464 21.45 12.90 4.95
C ILE A 464 21.55 13.01 3.43
N THR A 465 22.62 12.47 2.87
CA THR A 465 22.94 12.50 1.43
C THR A 465 22.89 11.13 0.76
N GLY A 466 22.69 10.05 1.52
CA GLY A 466 22.62 8.69 0.99
C GLY A 466 22.20 7.68 2.07
N PRO A 467 22.14 6.38 1.74
CA PRO A 467 21.86 5.32 2.70
C PRO A 467 23.01 5.11 3.69
N ARG A 468 22.72 4.43 4.81
CA ARG A 468 23.66 3.99 5.86
C ARG A 468 24.35 5.15 6.61
N GLN A 469 23.71 6.32 6.67
CA GLN A 469 24.20 7.49 7.38
C GLN A 469 23.48 7.68 8.72
N SER A 470 24.22 7.89 9.80
CA SER A 470 23.70 8.24 11.12
C SER A 470 23.32 9.73 11.21
N GLY A 471 22.48 10.09 12.18
CA GLY A 471 22.07 11.48 12.37
C GLY A 471 21.01 11.89 11.35
N MET A 472 20.02 11.00 11.15
CA MET A 472 18.83 11.30 10.37
C MET A 472 18.15 12.54 10.93
N HIS A 473 17.58 13.32 10.01
CA HIS A 473 16.84 14.53 10.33
C HIS A 473 15.78 14.72 9.26
N GLY A 474 14.54 14.36 9.60
CA GLY A 474 13.38 14.52 8.73
C GLY A 474 13.36 13.52 7.58
N SER A 475 12.29 12.75 7.50
CA SER A 475 12.01 11.83 6.40
C SER A 475 10.57 12.00 5.94
N ASN A 476 10.32 11.94 4.63
CA ASN A 476 8.98 11.91 4.08
C ASN A 476 8.83 10.73 3.12
N SER A 477 7.85 9.87 3.42
CA SER A 477 7.48 8.67 2.66
C SER A 477 6.06 8.78 2.07
N GLY A 478 5.47 9.98 2.07
CA GLY A 478 4.14 10.23 1.52
C GLY A 478 4.11 9.95 0.02
N ASP A 479 3.21 9.08 -0.42
CA ASP A 479 3.26 8.47 -1.73
C ASP A 479 2.83 9.43 -2.86
N GLY A 480 1.74 10.19 -2.68
CA GLY A 480 1.27 11.18 -3.64
C GLY A 480 2.28 12.31 -3.85
N VAL A 481 2.88 12.84 -2.78
CA VAL A 481 3.91 13.89 -2.87
C VAL A 481 5.24 13.39 -3.43
N ASN A 482 5.53 12.08 -3.35
CA ASN A 482 6.75 11.48 -3.91
C ASN A 482 6.47 10.58 -5.13
N SER A 483 5.27 10.68 -5.72
CA SER A 483 4.87 9.93 -6.91
C SER A 483 5.84 10.19 -8.06
N TYR A 484 6.16 9.17 -8.86
CA TYR A 484 7.18 9.31 -9.91
C TYR A 484 6.85 10.44 -10.90
N GLN A 485 5.58 10.58 -11.28
CA GLN A 485 5.05 11.70 -12.06
C GLN A 485 5.38 13.06 -11.41
N ARG A 486 5.14 13.20 -10.10
CA ARG A 486 5.45 14.43 -9.35
C ARG A 486 6.96 14.69 -9.28
N LEU A 487 7.78 13.65 -9.08
CA LEU A 487 9.24 13.77 -9.08
C LEU A 487 9.79 14.21 -10.45
N VAL A 488 9.22 13.73 -11.56
CA VAL A 488 9.55 14.20 -12.92
C VAL A 488 9.11 15.66 -13.10
N ASN A 489 7.88 16.00 -12.73
CA ASN A 489 7.32 17.36 -12.88
C ASN A 489 8.06 18.41 -12.05
N ASP A 490 8.44 18.09 -10.81
CA ASP A 490 9.24 18.96 -9.93
C ASP A 490 10.74 18.98 -10.34
N ASN A 491 11.11 18.35 -11.47
CA ASN A 491 12.48 18.20 -11.97
C ASN A 491 13.46 17.60 -10.94
N ALA A 492 13.00 16.68 -10.09
CA ALA A 492 13.77 16.12 -8.97
C ALA A 492 15.12 15.51 -9.42
N PHE A 493 15.17 14.91 -10.61
CA PHE A 493 16.37 14.29 -11.17
C PHE A 493 17.35 15.29 -11.82
N GLY A 494 16.90 16.51 -12.10
CA GLY A 494 17.65 17.55 -12.80
C GLY A 494 17.94 18.81 -11.96
N GLN A 495 17.77 18.74 -10.64
CA GLN A 495 18.09 19.84 -9.73
C GLN A 495 19.62 20.12 -9.71
N PRO A 496 20.05 21.37 -9.45
CA PRO A 496 21.47 21.68 -9.27
C PRO A 496 22.12 20.78 -8.21
N GLY A 497 23.21 20.13 -8.55
CA GLY A 497 23.92 19.23 -7.63
C GLY A 497 23.26 17.86 -7.39
N ALA A 498 22.16 17.54 -8.07
CA ALA A 498 21.59 16.19 -8.13
C ALA A 498 22.58 15.22 -8.80
N THR A 499 22.83 14.08 -8.15
CA THR A 499 23.69 13.01 -8.65
C THR A 499 22.96 11.68 -8.52
N TYR A 500 22.81 10.96 -9.62
CA TYR A 500 22.25 9.60 -9.61
C TYR A 500 23.25 8.60 -9.04
N HIS A 501 22.75 7.71 -8.19
CA HIS A 501 23.50 6.62 -7.58
C HIS A 501 22.72 5.31 -7.64
N TRP A 502 23.47 4.21 -7.61
CA TRP A 502 22.98 2.85 -7.50
C TRP A 502 23.63 2.18 -6.30
N ASP A 503 22.84 1.81 -5.27
CA ASP A 503 23.34 0.93 -4.22
C ASP A 503 23.28 -0.52 -4.72
N ASP A 504 24.45 -1.08 -5.07
CA ASP A 504 24.52 -2.44 -5.62
C ASP A 504 24.28 -3.54 -4.59
N VAL A 505 24.29 -3.23 -3.28
CA VAL A 505 23.85 -4.17 -2.25
C VAL A 505 22.33 -4.17 -2.18
N ALA A 506 21.72 -2.99 -2.04
CA ALA A 506 20.27 -2.85 -1.91
C ALA A 506 19.49 -3.06 -3.22
N LYS A 507 20.18 -3.04 -4.37
CA LYS A 507 19.59 -3.03 -5.73
C LYS A 507 18.52 -1.95 -5.88
N GLN A 508 18.86 -0.76 -5.39
CA GLN A 508 17.96 0.38 -5.33
C GLN A 508 18.64 1.65 -5.83
N SER A 509 17.88 2.47 -6.55
CA SER A 509 18.31 3.76 -7.09
C SER A 509 18.03 4.90 -6.12
N TYR A 510 18.90 5.91 -6.17
CA TYR A 510 18.71 7.14 -5.40
C TYR A 510 19.43 8.34 -6.01
N ILE A 511 18.96 9.53 -5.63
CA ILE A 511 19.60 10.81 -5.93
C ILE A 511 20.20 11.37 -4.63
N SER A 512 21.45 11.83 -4.71
CA SER A 512 22.09 12.68 -3.71
C SER A 512 22.10 14.12 -4.21
N TYR A 513 21.78 15.09 -3.34
CA TYR A 513 21.79 16.51 -3.71
C TYR A 513 22.91 17.25 -2.96
N SER A 514 23.96 17.64 -3.69
CA SER A 514 25.06 18.45 -3.13
C SER A 514 24.69 19.93 -2.92
N GLN A 515 23.59 20.37 -3.51
CA GLN A 515 22.87 21.60 -3.17
C GLN A 515 21.42 21.17 -2.89
N PRO A 516 20.83 21.44 -1.72
CA PRO A 516 19.54 20.84 -1.38
C PRO A 516 18.42 21.22 -2.35
N TRP A 517 17.55 20.27 -2.65
CA TRP A 517 16.33 20.51 -3.41
C TRP A 517 15.22 20.99 -2.46
N TRP A 518 14.83 22.25 -2.62
CA TRP A 518 13.82 22.90 -1.78
C TRP A 518 12.43 22.69 -2.36
N ARG A 519 11.65 21.79 -1.75
CA ARG A 519 10.22 21.57 -2.09
C ARG A 519 9.29 22.52 -1.35
N ALA A 520 9.66 22.83 -0.11
CA ALA A 520 9.10 23.86 0.76
C ALA A 520 10.27 24.61 1.43
N SER A 521 9.98 25.71 2.15
CA SER A 521 11.01 26.61 2.71
C SER A 521 11.87 26.03 3.84
N ASP A 522 11.43 24.92 4.45
CA ASP A 522 11.99 24.35 5.68
C ASP A 522 12.35 22.85 5.56
N ALA A 523 11.97 22.18 4.46
CA ALA A 523 12.29 20.78 4.16
C ALA A 523 13.30 20.65 2.98
N PRO A 524 14.60 20.91 3.20
CA PRO A 524 15.64 20.76 2.17
C PRO A 524 15.96 19.28 1.91
N VAL A 525 15.51 18.76 0.77
CA VAL A 525 15.78 17.39 0.33
C VAL A 525 17.26 17.24 -0.05
N THR A 526 17.96 16.31 0.59
CA THR A 526 19.37 16.00 0.29
C THR A 526 19.63 14.55 -0.14
N TYR A 527 18.65 13.67 0.06
CA TYR A 527 18.68 12.27 -0.37
C TYR A 527 17.27 11.81 -0.75
N LEU A 528 17.09 11.29 -1.97
CA LEU A 528 15.82 10.76 -2.49
C LEU A 528 16.04 9.32 -2.98
N SER A 529 15.38 8.34 -2.36
CA SER A 529 15.35 6.94 -2.83
C SER A 529 14.00 6.65 -3.49
N TYR A 530 14.00 6.01 -4.66
CA TYR A 530 12.81 5.85 -5.50
C TYR A 530 12.96 4.63 -6.43
N GLU A 531 11.86 4.08 -6.93
CA GLU A 531 11.94 3.05 -7.97
C GLU A 531 12.26 3.64 -9.36
N ASP A 532 13.20 3.02 -10.05
CA ASP A 532 13.42 3.22 -11.48
C ASP A 532 13.29 1.89 -12.25
N GLU A 533 13.45 1.93 -13.57
CA GLU A 533 13.35 0.74 -14.41
C GLU A 533 14.38 -0.34 -14.05
N ARG A 534 15.50 0.04 -13.42
CA ARG A 534 16.57 -0.86 -13.01
C ARG A 534 16.27 -1.56 -11.69
N SER A 535 15.76 -0.85 -10.67
CA SER A 535 15.30 -1.47 -9.42
C SER A 535 14.14 -2.43 -9.68
N ILE A 536 13.20 -2.03 -10.55
CA ILE A 536 12.08 -2.87 -11.01
C ILE A 536 12.58 -4.13 -11.75
N ALA A 537 13.61 -4.01 -12.59
CA ALA A 537 14.21 -5.13 -13.30
C ALA A 537 14.90 -6.15 -12.36
N GLU A 538 15.67 -5.67 -11.39
CA GLU A 538 16.31 -6.55 -10.39
C GLU A 538 15.25 -7.21 -9.48
N LYS A 539 14.17 -6.51 -9.12
CA LYS A 539 13.04 -7.08 -8.39
C LYS A 539 12.32 -8.17 -9.18
N GLY A 540 11.96 -7.92 -10.43
CA GLY A 540 11.30 -8.94 -11.28
C GLY A 540 12.20 -10.13 -11.58
N ARG A 541 13.50 -9.91 -11.74
CA ARG A 541 14.53 -10.97 -11.79
C ARG A 541 14.55 -11.78 -10.50
N TRP A 542 14.71 -11.15 -9.33
CA TRP A 542 14.76 -11.85 -8.05
C TRP A 542 13.46 -12.60 -7.75
N VAL A 543 12.30 -12.01 -8.02
CA VAL A 543 10.98 -12.65 -7.90
C VAL A 543 10.86 -13.90 -8.78
N ARG A 544 11.51 -13.94 -9.97
CA ARG A 544 11.66 -15.16 -10.80
C ARG A 544 12.62 -16.16 -10.17
N GLU A 545 13.82 -15.74 -9.77
CA GLU A 545 14.84 -16.60 -9.15
C GLU A 545 14.33 -17.26 -7.85
N GLN A 546 13.54 -16.54 -7.06
CA GLN A 546 12.89 -17.03 -5.84
C GLN A 546 11.61 -17.84 -6.08
N GLY A 547 11.11 -17.96 -7.32
CA GLY A 547 9.86 -18.67 -7.60
C GLY A 547 8.63 -18.11 -6.88
N LEU A 548 8.64 -16.82 -6.54
CA LEU A 548 7.51 -16.14 -5.88
C LEU A 548 6.33 -15.99 -6.86
N GLY A 549 5.13 -15.81 -6.32
CA GLY A 549 3.88 -15.80 -7.08
C GLY A 549 3.68 -14.57 -7.96
N GLY A 550 4.17 -13.37 -7.60
CA GLY A 550 3.94 -12.19 -8.45
C GLY A 550 4.39 -10.87 -7.84
N THR A 551 3.73 -9.78 -8.24
CA THR A 551 3.93 -8.45 -7.68
C THR A 551 2.63 -7.64 -7.61
N LEU A 552 2.58 -6.74 -6.64
CA LEU A 552 1.64 -5.64 -6.50
C LEU A 552 2.35 -4.34 -6.89
N VAL A 553 1.66 -3.46 -7.61
CA VAL A 553 2.18 -2.16 -8.03
C VAL A 553 1.29 -1.04 -7.49
N TRP A 554 1.86 -0.19 -6.64
CA TRP A 554 1.16 0.93 -5.97
C TRP A 554 1.76 2.29 -6.39
N THR A 555 1.04 3.17 -7.08
CA THR A 555 -0.16 2.95 -7.90
C THR A 555 0.22 3.14 -9.36
N ILE A 556 -0.53 2.56 -10.29
CA ILE A 556 -0.21 2.72 -11.72
C ILE A 556 -0.40 4.18 -12.20
N ASN A 557 -1.19 4.97 -11.48
CA ASN A 557 -1.39 6.41 -11.70
C ASN A 557 -0.07 7.19 -11.53
N TYR A 558 0.70 6.89 -10.47
CA TYR A 558 1.93 7.62 -10.15
C TYR A 558 3.04 7.48 -11.19
N GLY A 559 3.05 6.42 -12.00
CA GLY A 559 4.05 6.21 -13.05
C GLY A 559 3.72 6.87 -14.39
N TYR A 560 2.50 7.40 -14.58
CA TYR A 560 2.07 7.95 -15.87
C TYR A 560 2.61 9.36 -16.11
N LEU A 561 3.13 9.64 -17.30
CA LEU A 561 3.67 10.93 -17.72
C LEU A 561 2.78 11.53 -18.84
N PRO A 562 1.90 12.51 -18.54
CA PRO A 562 1.01 13.09 -19.54
C PRO A 562 1.74 13.84 -20.67
N SER A 563 2.98 14.25 -20.44
CA SER A 563 3.82 15.00 -21.38
C SER A 563 4.27 14.18 -22.60
N ASP A 564 4.42 12.87 -22.45
CA ASP A 564 4.76 11.94 -23.54
C ASP A 564 3.72 10.82 -23.74
N GLY A 565 2.71 10.74 -22.88
CA GLY A 565 1.65 9.73 -22.93
C GLY A 565 2.11 8.33 -22.51
N SER A 566 3.21 8.22 -21.76
CA SER A 566 3.84 6.96 -21.39
C SER A 566 3.71 6.63 -19.90
N ASN A 567 4.08 5.40 -19.53
CA ASN A 567 4.28 4.99 -18.15
C ASN A 567 5.52 4.08 -18.10
N PRO A 568 6.74 4.66 -17.98
CA PRO A 568 7.99 3.92 -18.19
C PRO A 568 8.19 2.83 -17.12
N GLN A 569 7.83 3.11 -15.87
CA GLN A 569 7.89 2.13 -14.78
C GLN A 569 6.96 0.93 -15.04
N MET A 570 5.73 1.13 -15.54
CA MET A 570 4.86 0.00 -15.91
C MET A 570 5.36 -0.79 -17.12
N GLN A 571 6.08 -0.16 -18.06
CA GLN A 571 6.76 -0.90 -19.13
C GLN A 571 7.95 -1.72 -18.58
N ALA A 572 8.67 -1.21 -17.57
CA ALA A 572 9.67 -1.98 -16.85
C ALA A 572 9.05 -3.15 -16.08
N VAL A 573 7.89 -2.96 -15.42
CA VAL A 573 7.13 -4.05 -14.77
C VAL A 573 6.74 -5.12 -15.79
N LYS A 574 6.19 -4.74 -16.94
CA LYS A 574 5.84 -5.65 -18.03
C LYS A 574 7.05 -6.48 -18.51
N GLN A 575 8.19 -5.83 -18.76
CA GLN A 575 9.43 -6.51 -19.14
C GLN A 575 9.97 -7.44 -18.03
N SER A 576 9.73 -7.10 -16.77
CA SER A 576 10.38 -7.74 -15.61
C SER A 576 9.54 -8.82 -14.94
N PHE A 577 8.21 -8.80 -15.12
CA PHE A 577 7.28 -9.74 -14.48
C PHE A 577 6.42 -10.51 -15.49
N MET A 578 5.93 -9.86 -16.55
CA MET A 578 5.07 -10.49 -17.58
C MET A 578 5.90 -11.28 -18.60
N ASN A 579 7.06 -10.73 -19.02
CA ASN A 579 7.91 -11.33 -20.04
C ASN A 579 8.88 -12.37 -19.44
N ALA A 580 8.46 -13.63 -19.39
CA ALA A 580 9.33 -14.77 -19.05
C ALA A 580 10.07 -15.29 -20.29
N SER A 581 11.23 -14.72 -20.61
CA SER A 581 12.13 -15.28 -21.63
C SER A 581 12.93 -16.46 -21.10
N ALA A 582 12.43 -17.68 -21.29
CA ALA A 582 13.31 -18.85 -21.37
C ALA A 582 14.26 -18.68 -22.57
N SER A 583 15.55 -18.95 -22.43
CA SER A 583 16.48 -18.90 -23.56
C SER A 583 16.26 -20.09 -24.51
N GLY A 584 15.76 -21.21 -23.95
CA GLY A 584 15.29 -22.36 -24.71
C GLY A 584 14.79 -23.49 -23.81
N TYR A 585 14.63 -24.66 -24.41
CA TYR A 585 14.20 -25.90 -23.75
C TYR A 585 15.09 -27.05 -24.19
N ARG A 586 15.52 -27.91 -23.26
CA ARG A 586 16.19 -29.18 -23.55
C ARG A 586 15.15 -30.28 -23.69
N VAL A 587 15.24 -31.06 -24.75
CA VAL A 587 14.36 -32.21 -25.00
C VAL A 587 15.11 -33.50 -24.70
N TYR A 588 14.46 -34.41 -23.98
CA TYR A 588 14.99 -35.71 -23.59
C TYR A 588 14.13 -36.85 -24.15
N ARG A 589 14.80 -37.95 -24.53
CA ARG A 589 14.21 -39.24 -24.89
C ARG A 589 14.93 -40.34 -24.13
N ASP A 590 14.17 -41.16 -23.39
CA ASP A 590 14.66 -42.27 -22.56
C ASP A 590 15.79 -41.88 -21.58
N GLY A 591 15.76 -40.63 -21.10
CA GLY A 591 16.76 -40.05 -20.20
C GLY A 591 17.97 -39.42 -20.89
N ALA A 592 18.14 -39.55 -22.21
CA ALA A 592 19.19 -38.88 -22.98
C ALA A 592 18.68 -37.57 -23.59
N ALA A 593 19.48 -36.49 -23.50
CA ALA A 593 19.16 -35.23 -24.18
C ALA A 593 19.36 -35.39 -25.69
N ILE A 594 18.33 -35.05 -26.48
CA ILE A 594 18.30 -35.20 -27.95
C ILE A 594 18.28 -33.86 -28.70
N ALA A 595 17.80 -32.78 -28.08
CA ALA A 595 17.75 -31.46 -28.70
C ALA A 595 17.79 -30.32 -27.69
N THR A 596 18.11 -29.11 -28.18
CA THR A 596 17.85 -27.85 -27.50
C THR A 596 17.04 -26.97 -28.46
N VAL A 597 15.92 -26.42 -27.99
CA VAL A 597 14.94 -25.67 -28.79
C VAL A 597 14.86 -24.25 -28.27
N THR A 598 15.28 -23.29 -29.10
CA THR A 598 15.21 -21.86 -28.80
C THR A 598 14.00 -21.23 -29.49
N ASN A 599 13.31 -20.30 -28.83
CA ASN A 599 12.17 -19.54 -29.37
C ASN A 599 10.98 -20.38 -29.91
N ALA A 600 10.80 -21.62 -29.44
CA ALA A 600 9.65 -22.46 -29.77
C ALA A 600 9.28 -23.40 -28.61
N VAL A 601 8.01 -23.84 -28.60
CA VAL A 601 7.42 -24.73 -27.57
C VAL A 601 6.99 -26.09 -28.15
N GLN A 602 7.62 -26.47 -29.26
CA GLN A 602 7.36 -27.72 -29.98
C GLN A 602 8.64 -28.23 -30.63
N TYR A 603 8.73 -29.54 -30.83
CA TYR A 603 9.84 -30.22 -31.48
C TYR A 603 9.34 -31.45 -32.24
N VAL A 604 10.07 -31.89 -33.27
CA VAL A 604 9.79 -33.16 -33.95
C VAL A 604 11.04 -34.01 -33.88
N ASP A 605 10.97 -35.12 -33.14
CA ASP A 605 12.00 -36.14 -33.15
C ASP A 605 11.84 -37.02 -34.40
N THR A 606 12.50 -36.61 -35.49
CA THR A 606 12.57 -37.34 -36.76
C THR A 606 13.50 -38.56 -36.70
N ALA A 607 14.18 -38.79 -35.57
CA ALA A 607 15.17 -39.83 -35.36
C ALA A 607 14.77 -40.79 -34.22
N ALA A 608 13.48 -40.86 -33.91
CA ALA A 608 12.89 -41.86 -33.02
C ALA A 608 12.90 -43.25 -33.70
N PRO A 609 13.56 -44.27 -33.12
CA PRO A 609 13.42 -45.65 -33.57
C PRO A 609 11.96 -46.13 -33.44
N GLY A 610 11.56 -47.16 -34.19
CA GLY A 610 10.27 -47.81 -33.98
C GLY A 610 10.23 -48.51 -32.62
N GLY A 611 9.30 -48.12 -31.74
CA GLY A 611 9.30 -48.57 -30.35
C GLY A 611 8.54 -47.64 -29.39
N SER A 612 8.40 -48.04 -28.13
CA SER A 612 7.86 -47.19 -27.07
C SER A 612 8.98 -46.34 -26.48
N HIS A 613 8.82 -45.02 -26.51
CA HIS A 613 9.82 -44.04 -26.05
C HIS A 613 9.24 -43.08 -25.02
N ARG A 614 10.03 -42.76 -23.99
CA ARG A 614 9.67 -41.86 -22.89
C ARG A 614 10.30 -40.49 -23.09
N TYR A 615 9.49 -39.45 -23.30
CA TYR A 615 9.97 -38.08 -23.51
C TYR A 615 9.78 -37.21 -22.27
N GLN A 616 10.74 -36.30 -22.05
CA GLN A 616 10.71 -35.25 -21.03
C GLN A 616 11.32 -33.96 -21.57
N VAL A 617 11.02 -32.81 -20.97
CA VAL A 617 11.57 -31.49 -21.35
C VAL A 617 12.03 -30.73 -20.10
N ALA A 618 13.15 -30.02 -20.19
CA ALA A 618 13.62 -29.09 -19.17
C ALA A 618 13.73 -27.67 -19.75
N MET A 619 13.55 -26.64 -18.91
CA MET A 619 13.76 -25.24 -19.30
C MET A 619 15.23 -24.86 -19.18
N ILE A 620 15.71 -23.99 -20.07
CA ILE A 620 17.03 -23.35 -20.02
C ILE A 620 16.82 -21.85 -19.81
N ASP A 621 17.40 -21.30 -18.75
CA ASP A 621 17.25 -19.88 -18.41
C ASP A 621 18.21 -18.97 -19.21
N ALA A 622 18.10 -17.65 -19.02
CA ALA A 622 18.94 -16.66 -19.70
C ALA A 622 20.44 -16.78 -19.38
N THR A 623 20.82 -17.52 -18.33
CA THR A 623 22.23 -17.79 -17.96
C THR A 623 22.74 -19.14 -18.50
N GLY A 624 21.88 -19.90 -19.18
CA GLY A 624 22.21 -21.23 -19.71
C GLY A 624 22.06 -22.37 -18.70
N LYS A 625 21.54 -22.09 -17.49
CA LYS A 625 21.29 -23.12 -16.48
C LYS A 625 20.02 -23.89 -16.81
N GLU A 626 20.08 -25.20 -16.58
CA GLU A 626 19.01 -26.15 -16.93
C GLU A 626 18.18 -26.56 -15.71
N GLY A 627 16.87 -26.68 -15.92
CA GLY A 627 15.90 -27.04 -14.90
C GLY A 627 15.61 -28.53 -14.75
N PRO A 628 14.71 -28.87 -13.81
CA PRO A 628 14.24 -30.24 -13.63
C PRO A 628 13.36 -30.67 -14.81
N LEU A 629 13.41 -31.97 -15.09
CA LEU A 629 12.64 -32.60 -16.15
C LEU A 629 11.13 -32.53 -15.88
N SER A 630 10.35 -32.30 -16.94
CA SER A 630 8.89 -32.42 -16.95
C SER A 630 8.40 -33.78 -16.44
N ALA A 631 7.10 -33.86 -16.12
CA ALA A 631 6.41 -35.15 -16.14
C ALA A 631 6.65 -35.83 -17.50
N ALA A 632 6.82 -37.16 -17.48
CA ALA A 632 7.20 -37.90 -18.67
C ALA A 632 5.99 -38.39 -19.46
N VAL A 633 6.09 -38.34 -20.79
CA VAL A 633 5.08 -38.89 -21.70
C VAL A 633 5.68 -40.05 -22.49
N SER A 634 5.02 -41.19 -22.45
CA SER A 634 5.37 -42.35 -23.29
C SER A 634 4.56 -42.32 -24.58
N VAL A 635 5.20 -42.58 -25.71
CA VAL A 635 4.57 -42.67 -27.03
C VAL A 635 5.18 -43.79 -27.85
N GLN A 636 4.34 -44.52 -28.58
CA GLN A 636 4.78 -45.52 -29.54
C GLN A 636 5.16 -44.82 -30.84
N ALA A 637 6.46 -44.76 -31.15
CA ALA A 637 6.94 -44.35 -32.46
C ALA A 637 6.60 -45.43 -33.53
N PRO A 638 6.26 -45.01 -34.76
CA PRO A 638 5.77 -45.89 -35.82
C PRO A 638 6.87 -46.75 -36.48
#